data_AF-A0A1L9X2P6-F1
#
_entry.id   AF-A0A1L9X2P6-F1
#
_cell.length_a   1.000
_cell.length_b   1.000
_cell.length_c   1.000
_cell.angle_alpha   90.00
_cell.angle_beta   90.00
_cell.angle_gamma   90.00
#
_symmetry.space_group_name_H-M   'P 1'
#
loop_
_entity.id
_entity.type
_entity.pdbx_description
1 polymer ?
#
loop_
_entity_poly.entity_id
_entity_poly.type
_entity_poly.pdbx_seq_one_letter_code
_entity_poly.pdbx_strand_id
1 'polypeptide(L)'
;MKFSHSIQFNAVPDWSAYYLAYSNLKKLIYSLEQEAHRSTGQSHPDVESAPLLDNTPNPDAIFRRALDAELEKICSFYQVKEVEVFKEVEDVARLAEDYVSRADRANIDPMSENIIKARTMSSGSRNRQERRRSTFSDTIRDEDDDDDDDADSDDDRAAPTDQNRPRSHGAESSNHDGSRTEDMRDSSVWAADSRLLGYHGQSTSRAGAHDEQSADPTVVDLYNDGVSLKKQAVTAYVSICGLKSYIQLNKTGFSKALKKYDKIMDRNLRRDYMSAVVAPAYPFTDYTMERVDDHIHKIEAVYAEVITTGNLPLAKRELRLHLREHVVWERNTVWREMIGIERKAQAANVGIRRTLLGGDDDPAAARRQGDEQETKGTVVRTPIGVYHLPQWVCSLSFGTLVFILVVFTTLLSVPILEKPEQQNCLAMLVFVSLLWATEVIPLFVTSLLIPFLVVMLRIMKSEDKPHQRLGPKEATSAAFSAMWTPVIMLLLGGFTIAAALSKYDIARRMAMFVLSKAGFNPRVVLLTNMFVSMFLSMWISNVASPVLCYSIIQPLLRNLSPDSNFAKALVLGIALAANVGGAASPIASPQNIIALQNMYPSISWGTWFFISLPVCIISILLIWVLLLVSFHVGQDTTIVPIRPLKDKFTGVQWFITIVTLSTIGLWCGSHQLEHIFGDMGVIAIIPMVLFFGTGILNKEDFNNFLWTIIILAAGGLCLGKAVTSSGLLHTLANAIRMRVEHLSLYGVLIVFSALILVIATFISHTVAALIMLPLVRQIGVSMADPHPNLLVMASALMCSVAMALPTSGFPNMTAIMTEVPQTGQRYLQVRHFFTRGIPASLMAFVVVVTVGYGLMYIAGL
;
A
#
# COMPACT_ATOMS: atom_id res chain seq x y z
N MET A 1 -4.67 -17.68 -19.23
CA MET A 1 -5.45 -16.79 -18.33
C MET A 1 -6.84 -17.37 -18.13
N LYS A 2 -7.42 -17.27 -16.92
CA LYS A 2 -8.86 -17.52 -16.73
C LYS A 2 -9.64 -16.50 -17.57
N PHE A 3 -10.68 -16.93 -18.28
CA PHE A 3 -11.43 -16.06 -19.21
C PHE A 3 -12.01 -14.79 -18.54
N SER A 4 -12.34 -14.85 -17.24
CA SER A 4 -12.71 -13.65 -16.46
C SER A 4 -11.63 -12.56 -16.46
N HIS A 5 -10.37 -12.95 -16.32
CA HIS A 5 -9.25 -12.00 -16.41
C HIS A 5 -9.07 -11.53 -17.85
N SER A 6 -9.29 -12.41 -18.83
CA SER A 6 -9.23 -12.04 -20.26
C SER A 6 -10.27 -10.97 -20.63
N ILE A 7 -11.48 -11.00 -20.06
CA ILE A 7 -12.46 -9.93 -20.26
C ILE A 7 -11.94 -8.65 -19.60
N GLN A 8 -11.46 -8.71 -18.36
CA GLN A 8 -10.94 -7.53 -17.64
C GLN A 8 -9.73 -6.88 -18.33
N PHE A 9 -8.85 -7.65 -18.98
CA PHE A 9 -7.68 -7.13 -19.70
C PHE A 9 -7.98 -6.58 -21.09
N ASN A 10 -9.11 -6.94 -21.70
CA ASN A 10 -9.49 -6.47 -23.02
C ASN A 10 -10.70 -5.53 -22.99
N ALA A 11 -11.27 -5.30 -21.81
CA ALA A 11 -12.32 -4.33 -21.60
C ALA A 11 -11.74 -2.92 -21.62
N VAL A 12 -12.47 -2.00 -22.24
CA VAL A 12 -12.28 -0.57 -22.05
C VAL A 12 -12.53 -0.25 -20.56
N PRO A 13 -11.58 0.37 -19.83
CA PRO A 13 -11.65 0.56 -18.38
C PRO A 13 -12.96 1.19 -17.91
N ASP A 14 -13.41 2.25 -18.60
CA ASP A 14 -14.63 3.00 -18.28
C ASP A 14 -15.91 2.19 -18.50
N TRP A 15 -15.85 1.16 -19.34
CA TRP A 15 -17.00 0.31 -19.66
C TRP A 15 -16.98 -1.02 -18.91
N SER A 16 -15.96 -1.26 -18.07
CA SER A 16 -15.71 -2.54 -17.39
C SER A 16 -16.91 -3.09 -16.61
N ALA A 17 -17.74 -2.21 -16.01
CA ALA A 17 -18.95 -2.58 -15.29
C ALA A 17 -20.09 -3.11 -16.19
N TYR A 18 -20.09 -2.73 -17.47
CA TYR A 18 -21.11 -3.06 -18.46
C TYR A 18 -20.72 -4.25 -19.34
N TYR A 19 -19.55 -4.85 -19.14
CA TYR A 19 -19.24 -6.16 -19.72
C TYR A 19 -19.95 -7.28 -18.96
N LEU A 20 -20.07 -8.43 -19.62
CA LEU A 20 -20.64 -9.64 -19.01
C LEU A 20 -19.92 -9.98 -17.69
N ALA A 21 -20.66 -10.06 -16.59
CA ALA A 21 -20.16 -10.42 -15.26
C ALA A 21 -19.89 -11.93 -15.15
N TYR A 22 -18.94 -12.44 -15.94
CA TYR A 22 -18.64 -13.87 -16.06
C TYR A 22 -18.29 -14.53 -14.71
N SER A 23 -17.68 -13.80 -13.78
CA SER A 23 -17.38 -14.29 -12.43
C SER A 23 -18.65 -14.56 -11.61
N ASN A 24 -19.66 -13.70 -11.71
CA ASN A 24 -20.94 -13.85 -11.00
C ASN A 24 -21.75 -14.98 -11.60
N LEU A 25 -21.83 -15.05 -12.94
CA LEU A 25 -22.46 -16.18 -13.63
C LEU A 25 -21.77 -17.49 -13.28
N LYS A 26 -20.44 -17.52 -13.25
CA LYS A 26 -19.68 -18.71 -12.83
C LYS A 26 -20.02 -19.13 -11.39
N LYS A 27 -20.18 -18.20 -10.45
CA LYS A 27 -20.60 -18.52 -9.07
C LYS A 27 -22.01 -19.09 -9.04
N LEU A 28 -22.93 -18.50 -9.81
CA LEU A 28 -24.31 -18.98 -9.94
C LEU A 28 -24.37 -20.40 -10.50
N ILE A 29 -23.52 -20.74 -11.49
CA ILE A 29 -23.45 -22.10 -12.04
C ILE A 29 -23.08 -23.11 -10.94
N TYR A 30 -22.07 -22.80 -10.11
CA TYR A 30 -21.67 -23.69 -9.01
C TYR A 30 -22.71 -23.78 -7.89
N SER A 31 -23.41 -22.68 -7.56
CA SER A 31 -24.48 -22.74 -6.56
C SER A 31 -25.64 -23.62 -7.05
N LEU A 32 -26.01 -23.52 -8.32
CA LEU A 32 -27.05 -24.35 -8.94
C LEU A 32 -26.64 -25.83 -9.00
N GLU A 33 -25.36 -26.12 -9.26
CA GLU A 33 -24.81 -27.48 -9.19
C GLU A 33 -24.92 -28.05 -7.77
N GLN A 34 -24.57 -27.27 -6.75
CA GLN A 34 -24.64 -27.70 -5.36
C GLN A 34 -26.10 -27.94 -4.89
N GLU A 35 -27.03 -27.11 -5.34
CA GLU A 35 -28.47 -27.28 -5.08
C GLU A 35 -29.03 -28.54 -5.78
N ALA A 36 -28.63 -28.80 -7.03
CA ALA A 36 -29.04 -30.00 -7.78
C ALA A 36 -28.50 -31.30 -7.16
N HIS A 37 -27.28 -31.29 -6.61
CA HIS A 37 -26.74 -32.45 -5.91
C HIS A 37 -27.41 -32.69 -4.54
N ARG A 38 -27.83 -31.63 -3.84
CA ARG A 38 -28.55 -31.75 -2.56
C ARG A 38 -29.94 -32.36 -2.71
N SER A 39 -30.68 -32.02 -3.77
CA SER A 39 -32.00 -32.61 -4.03
C SER A 39 -31.93 -34.08 -4.44
N THR A 40 -30.84 -34.50 -5.10
CA THR A 40 -30.64 -35.90 -5.52
C THR A 40 -30.20 -36.81 -4.36
N GLY A 41 -29.64 -36.25 -3.28
CA GLY A 41 -29.14 -36.98 -2.10
C GLY A 41 -30.19 -37.36 -1.04
N GLN A 42 -31.42 -36.84 -1.11
CA GLN A 42 -32.52 -37.20 -0.21
C GLN A 42 -33.41 -38.29 -0.85
N SER A 43 -32.91 -39.53 -0.84
CA SER A 43 -33.71 -40.74 -1.05
C SER A 43 -33.93 -41.48 0.27
N HIS A 44 -34.48 -40.78 1.27
CA HIS A 44 -35.17 -41.37 2.42
C HIS A 44 -36.51 -40.65 2.58
N PRO A 45 -37.65 -41.36 2.61
CA PRO A 45 -38.96 -40.72 2.66
C PRO A 45 -39.24 -40.29 4.10
N ASP A 46 -39.05 -39.01 4.41
CA ASP A 46 -39.62 -38.44 5.64
C ASP A 46 -41.11 -38.14 5.39
N VAL A 47 -41.95 -38.87 6.12
CA VAL A 47 -43.41 -38.98 5.97
C VAL A 47 -44.17 -37.76 6.53
N GLU A 48 -43.54 -36.59 6.68
CA GLU A 48 -44.17 -35.42 7.33
C GLU A 48 -44.19 -34.10 6.52
N SER A 49 -43.86 -34.10 5.22
CA SER A 49 -44.12 -32.94 4.36
C SER A 49 -45.34 -33.19 3.46
N ALA A 50 -46.50 -32.66 3.88
CA ALA A 50 -47.70 -32.60 3.07
C ALA A 50 -47.45 -31.88 1.71
N PRO A 51 -48.15 -32.25 0.63
CA PRO A 51 -47.82 -31.87 -0.74
C PRO A 51 -48.51 -30.56 -1.11
N LEU A 52 -47.79 -29.44 -1.12
CA LEU A 52 -48.31 -28.17 -1.63
C LEU A 52 -47.18 -27.35 -2.28
N LEU A 53 -47.33 -27.17 -3.60
CA LEU A 53 -46.54 -26.37 -4.56
C LEU A 53 -45.38 -27.11 -5.25
N ASP A 54 -45.69 -27.64 -6.43
CA ASP A 54 -44.76 -27.86 -7.56
C ASP A 54 -44.03 -26.55 -7.92
N ASN A 55 -43.00 -26.21 -7.16
CA ASN A 55 -42.13 -25.08 -7.50
C ASN A 55 -40.70 -25.33 -7.02
N THR A 56 -40.14 -26.50 -7.34
CA THR A 56 -38.68 -26.59 -7.47
C THR A 56 -38.29 -25.67 -8.62
N PRO A 57 -37.61 -24.53 -8.38
CA PRO A 57 -37.28 -23.63 -9.48
C PRO A 57 -36.34 -24.36 -10.42
N ASN A 58 -36.76 -24.54 -11.68
CA ASN A 58 -35.91 -25.14 -12.70
C ASN A 58 -34.58 -24.35 -12.74
N PRO A 59 -33.41 -25.00 -12.53
CA PRO A 59 -32.12 -24.32 -12.51
C PRO A 59 -31.87 -23.56 -13.83
N ASP A 60 -32.42 -24.06 -14.93
CA ASP A 60 -32.40 -23.43 -16.25
C ASP A 60 -33.14 -22.10 -16.26
N ALA A 61 -34.27 -21.99 -15.55
CA ALA A 61 -35.05 -20.76 -15.50
C ALA A 61 -34.32 -19.68 -14.67
N ILE A 62 -33.64 -20.06 -13.58
CA ILE A 62 -32.83 -19.15 -12.77
C ILE A 62 -31.63 -18.66 -13.60
N PHE A 63 -30.93 -19.57 -14.27
CA PHE A 63 -29.75 -19.21 -15.07
C PHE A 63 -30.13 -18.36 -16.29
N ARG A 64 -31.23 -18.69 -16.98
CA ARG A 64 -31.77 -17.85 -18.08
C ARG A 64 -32.10 -16.44 -17.61
N ARG A 65 -32.80 -16.27 -16.48
CA ARG A 65 -33.10 -14.93 -15.93
C ARG A 65 -31.84 -14.11 -15.65
N ALA A 66 -30.79 -14.75 -15.13
CA ALA A 66 -29.52 -14.08 -14.88
C ALA A 66 -28.80 -13.68 -16.19
N LEU A 67 -28.88 -14.52 -17.23
CA LEU A 67 -28.36 -14.20 -18.55
C LEU A 67 -29.16 -13.07 -19.23
N ASP A 68 -30.49 -13.08 -19.11
CA ASP A 68 -31.37 -12.06 -19.66
C ASP A 68 -31.10 -10.70 -19.02
N ALA A 69 -30.91 -10.65 -17.69
CA ALA A 69 -30.54 -9.42 -16.98
C ALA A 69 -29.18 -8.88 -17.43
N GLU A 70 -28.20 -9.76 -17.67
CA GLU A 70 -26.90 -9.34 -18.20
C GLU A 70 -26.99 -8.89 -19.66
N LEU A 71 -27.86 -9.50 -20.47
CA LEU A 71 -28.11 -9.11 -21.86
C LEU A 71 -28.79 -7.75 -21.94
N GLU A 72 -29.81 -7.49 -21.12
CA GLU A 72 -30.50 -6.19 -21.04
C GLU A 72 -29.53 -5.07 -20.64
N LYS A 73 -28.66 -5.33 -19.66
CA LYS A 73 -27.59 -4.41 -19.27
C LYS A 73 -26.65 -4.07 -20.43
N ILE A 74 -26.22 -5.08 -21.20
CA ILE A 74 -25.32 -4.89 -22.35
C ILE A 74 -26.03 -4.13 -23.48
N CYS A 75 -27.28 -4.49 -23.79
CA CYS A 75 -28.07 -3.83 -24.84
C CYS A 75 -28.36 -2.36 -24.52
N SER A 76 -28.80 -2.07 -23.29
CA SER A 76 -29.11 -0.69 -22.87
C SER A 76 -27.87 0.21 -22.89
N PHE A 77 -26.72 -0.30 -22.42
CA PHE A 77 -25.46 0.43 -22.50
C PHE A 77 -25.01 0.66 -23.94
N TYR A 78 -25.08 -0.38 -24.78
CA TYR A 78 -24.67 -0.30 -26.18
C TYR A 78 -25.45 0.77 -26.96
N GLN A 79 -26.78 0.82 -26.80
CA GLN A 79 -27.61 1.82 -27.52
C GLN A 79 -27.24 3.26 -27.17
N VAL A 80 -26.95 3.54 -25.89
CA VAL A 80 -26.52 4.87 -25.45
C VAL A 80 -25.15 5.20 -26.05
N LYS A 81 -24.21 4.26 -25.99
CA LYS A 81 -22.86 4.46 -26.50
C LYS A 81 -22.76 4.51 -28.02
N GLU A 82 -23.59 3.78 -28.74
CA GLU A 82 -23.68 3.86 -30.20
C GLU A 82 -23.98 5.28 -30.65
N VAL A 83 -25.00 5.92 -30.05
CA VAL A 83 -25.40 7.29 -30.40
C VAL A 83 -24.29 8.30 -30.08
N GLU A 84 -23.62 8.14 -28.95
CA GLU A 84 -22.51 9.01 -28.54
C GLU A 84 -21.33 8.89 -29.50
N VAL A 85 -20.86 7.67 -29.76
CA VAL A 85 -19.69 7.41 -30.61
C VAL A 85 -19.98 7.75 -32.08
N PHE A 86 -21.16 7.43 -32.60
CA PHE A 86 -21.49 7.77 -33.99
C PHE A 86 -21.59 9.29 -34.20
N LYS A 87 -22.12 10.01 -33.20
CA LYS A 87 -22.12 11.47 -33.24
C LYS A 87 -20.70 12.03 -33.23
N GLU A 88 -19.78 11.47 -32.45
CA GLU A 88 -18.36 11.87 -32.48
C GLU A 88 -17.74 11.67 -33.86
N VAL A 89 -18.00 10.54 -34.52
CA VAL A 89 -17.51 10.29 -35.90
C VAL A 89 -18.11 11.29 -36.90
N GLU A 90 -19.41 11.59 -36.79
CA GLU A 90 -20.06 12.58 -37.66
C GLU A 90 -19.54 14.01 -37.43
N ASP A 91 -19.31 14.39 -36.18
CA ASP A 91 -18.78 15.71 -35.84
C ASP A 91 -17.34 15.86 -36.37
N VAL A 92 -16.50 14.83 -36.27
CA VAL A 92 -15.15 14.81 -36.86
C VAL A 92 -15.20 14.90 -38.38
N ALA A 93 -16.11 14.17 -39.03
CA ALA A 93 -16.27 14.24 -40.48
C ALA A 93 -16.68 15.66 -40.94
N ARG A 94 -17.61 16.31 -40.23
CA ARG A 94 -18.02 17.69 -40.53
C ARG A 94 -16.89 18.69 -40.33
N LEU A 95 -16.10 18.54 -39.26
CA LEU A 95 -14.94 19.39 -39.00
C LEU A 95 -13.85 19.21 -40.07
N ALA A 96 -13.69 18.00 -40.60
CA ALA A 96 -12.78 17.73 -41.70
C ALA A 96 -13.23 18.40 -43.00
N GLU A 97 -14.52 18.33 -43.36
CA GLU A 97 -15.07 19.02 -44.53
C GLU A 97 -14.87 20.55 -44.44
N ASP A 98 -15.16 21.14 -43.27
CA ASP A 98 -14.92 22.57 -43.02
C ASP A 98 -13.43 22.91 -43.14
N TYR A 99 -12.55 22.09 -42.58
CA TYR A 99 -11.10 22.24 -42.68
C TYR A 99 -10.60 22.23 -44.13
N VAL A 100 -10.99 21.23 -44.92
CA VAL A 100 -10.63 21.11 -46.34
C VAL A 100 -11.13 22.33 -47.12
N SER A 101 -12.38 22.75 -46.88
CA SER A 101 -12.93 23.94 -47.56
C SER A 101 -12.18 25.24 -47.24
N ARG A 102 -11.64 25.37 -46.02
CA ARG A 102 -10.84 26.54 -45.62
C ARG A 102 -9.42 26.45 -46.17
N ALA A 103 -8.83 25.25 -46.23
CA ALA A 103 -7.53 25.00 -46.83
C ALA A 103 -7.55 25.31 -48.34
N ASP A 104 -8.60 24.88 -49.05
CA ASP A 104 -8.82 25.16 -50.46
C ASP A 104 -8.98 26.67 -50.73
N ARG A 105 -9.74 27.37 -49.89
CA ARG A 105 -9.91 28.85 -49.98
C ARG A 105 -8.61 29.60 -49.76
N ALA A 106 -7.71 29.06 -48.94
CA ALA A 106 -6.39 29.63 -48.68
C ALA A 106 -5.33 29.21 -49.73
N ASN A 107 -5.67 28.29 -50.65
CA ASN A 107 -4.75 27.68 -51.62
C ASN A 107 -3.52 27.04 -50.93
N ILE A 108 -3.76 26.39 -49.79
CA ILE A 108 -2.74 25.71 -48.98
C ILE A 108 -3.02 24.22 -49.04
N ASP A 109 -2.00 23.45 -49.38
CA ASP A 109 -2.07 21.98 -49.40
C ASP A 109 -2.32 21.45 -47.98
N PRO A 110 -3.41 20.68 -47.71
CA PRO A 110 -3.72 20.17 -46.39
C PRO A 110 -2.54 19.39 -45.83
N MET A 111 -1.95 19.97 -44.79
CA MET A 111 -0.88 19.41 -43.97
C MET A 111 0.26 18.72 -44.76
N SER A 112 0.85 19.41 -45.74
CA SER A 112 1.99 18.85 -46.50
C SER A 112 3.16 18.40 -45.60
N GLU A 113 3.67 17.19 -45.85
CA GLU A 113 4.85 16.59 -45.17
C GLU A 113 6.09 17.52 -45.13
N ASN A 114 6.17 18.48 -46.05
CA ASN A 114 7.32 19.35 -46.22
C ASN A 114 7.52 20.35 -45.07
N ILE A 115 6.46 20.72 -44.35
CA ILE A 115 6.56 21.64 -43.19
C ILE A 115 7.02 20.89 -41.92
N ILE A 116 6.68 19.59 -41.82
CA ILE A 116 7.16 18.69 -40.76
C ILE A 116 8.65 18.34 -40.99
N LYS A 117 9.08 18.26 -42.26
CA LYS A 117 10.48 18.06 -42.65
C LYS A 117 11.36 19.31 -42.53
N ALA A 118 10.81 20.52 -42.72
CA ALA A 118 11.58 21.77 -42.61
C ALA A 118 12.16 22.02 -41.21
N ARG A 119 11.63 21.38 -40.15
CA ARG A 119 12.25 21.38 -38.81
C ARG A 119 13.03 20.11 -38.46
N THR A 120 12.79 18.98 -39.11
CA THR A 120 13.55 17.74 -38.87
C THR A 120 14.84 17.66 -39.72
N MET A 121 14.94 18.37 -40.84
CA MET A 121 16.15 18.48 -41.67
C MET A 121 17.23 19.43 -41.09
N SER A 122 16.99 20.09 -39.95
CA SER A 122 18.03 20.82 -39.19
C SER A 122 18.82 19.91 -38.24
N SER A 123 18.39 18.65 -38.08
CA SER A 123 19.09 17.67 -37.24
C SER A 123 19.40 16.41 -38.06
N GLY A 124 20.44 16.51 -38.89
CA GLY A 124 21.22 15.34 -39.26
C GLY A 124 21.60 15.23 -40.72
N SER A 125 22.66 15.92 -41.13
CA SER A 125 23.71 15.28 -41.95
C SER A 125 24.95 16.18 -42.06
N ARG A 126 26.05 15.76 -41.43
CA ARG A 126 27.38 15.51 -42.02
C ARG A 126 28.37 15.27 -40.87
N ASN A 127 29.10 14.17 -40.80
CA ASN A 127 29.90 13.61 -41.89
C ASN A 127 30.23 12.13 -41.62
N ARG A 128 30.24 11.31 -42.69
CA ARG A 128 31.37 10.40 -42.92
C ARG A 128 31.61 10.22 -44.42
N GLN A 129 32.87 10.44 -44.78
CA GLN A 129 33.48 10.46 -46.11
C GLN A 129 33.50 9.11 -46.85
N GLU A 130 33.45 9.23 -48.18
CA GLU A 130 34.18 8.48 -49.22
C GLU A 130 34.24 6.94 -49.17
N ARG A 131 33.72 6.29 -50.23
CA ARG A 131 34.54 5.81 -51.36
C ARG A 131 33.71 5.17 -52.48
N ARG A 132 34.21 5.38 -53.69
CA ARG A 132 33.76 4.90 -55.02
C ARG A 132 33.67 3.36 -55.12
N ARG A 133 32.69 2.85 -55.88
CA ARG A 133 32.84 2.20 -57.21
C ARG A 133 31.59 1.37 -57.58
N SER A 134 31.24 1.41 -58.87
CA SER A 134 30.60 0.41 -59.76
C SER A 134 29.99 -0.86 -59.13
N THR A 135 28.89 -1.43 -59.59
CA THR A 135 28.59 -1.97 -60.94
C THR A 135 27.16 -2.56 -60.92
N PHE A 136 26.47 -2.61 -62.07
CA PHE A 136 25.68 -3.74 -62.64
C PHE A 136 24.84 -4.63 -61.69
N SER A 137 23.58 -5.04 -61.90
CA SER A 137 22.67 -5.16 -63.06
C SER A 137 21.30 -5.69 -62.58
N ASP A 138 20.27 -5.63 -63.44
CA ASP A 138 19.27 -6.68 -63.78
C ASP A 138 18.79 -7.67 -62.68
N THR A 139 17.51 -8.05 -62.54
CA THR A 139 16.36 -8.09 -63.46
C THR A 139 15.15 -8.56 -62.64
N ILE A 140 13.98 -8.00 -62.96
CA ILE A 140 12.69 -8.65 -63.27
C ILE A 140 12.36 -10.00 -62.60
N ARG A 141 11.24 -10.07 -61.85
CA ARG A 141 10.03 -10.85 -62.21
C ARG A 141 8.91 -10.67 -61.18
N ASP A 142 7.79 -10.16 -61.68
CA ASP A 142 6.43 -10.36 -61.17
C ASP A 142 6.07 -11.85 -61.22
N GLU A 143 5.23 -12.30 -60.27
CA GLU A 143 4.10 -13.20 -60.56
C GLU A 143 3.13 -13.16 -59.35
N ASP A 144 1.87 -12.98 -59.72
CA ASP A 144 0.67 -12.82 -58.91
C ASP A 144 0.19 -14.14 -58.25
N ASP A 145 -0.90 -13.99 -57.51
CA ASP A 145 -1.99 -14.94 -57.25
C ASP A 145 -2.08 -15.62 -55.88
N ASP A 146 -3.10 -15.12 -55.18
CA ASP A 146 -4.28 -15.84 -54.70
C ASP A 146 -4.39 -16.34 -53.25
N ASP A 147 -5.57 -15.98 -52.74
CA ASP A 147 -6.25 -16.35 -51.51
C ASP A 147 -6.43 -17.87 -51.36
N ASP A 148 -6.47 -18.37 -50.12
CA ASP A 148 -7.58 -19.22 -49.67
C ASP A 148 -7.53 -19.53 -48.16
N ASP A 149 -8.74 -19.77 -47.66
CA ASP A 149 -9.23 -19.86 -46.29
C ASP A 149 -8.79 -21.07 -45.44
N ASP A 150 -8.96 -20.88 -44.13
CA ASP A 150 -9.43 -21.80 -43.07
C ASP A 150 -9.29 -23.33 -43.21
N ALA A 151 -8.74 -23.96 -42.16
CA ALA A 151 -9.48 -24.85 -41.24
C ALA A 151 -8.60 -25.92 -40.54
N ASP A 152 -8.97 -26.15 -39.28
CA ASP A 152 -8.43 -27.12 -38.32
C ASP A 152 -8.30 -28.57 -38.82
N SER A 153 -7.24 -29.26 -38.40
CA SER A 153 -7.32 -30.66 -37.92
C SER A 153 -6.04 -31.09 -37.17
N ASP A 154 -6.18 -31.31 -35.86
CA ASP A 154 -5.28 -32.14 -35.07
C ASP A 154 -5.77 -33.60 -35.18
N ASP A 155 -4.95 -34.55 -35.65
CA ASP A 155 -4.59 -35.73 -34.85
C ASP A 155 -3.48 -36.62 -35.47
N ASP A 156 -2.66 -37.14 -34.56
CA ASP A 156 -1.91 -38.41 -34.55
C ASP A 156 -0.68 -38.71 -35.47
N ARG A 157 0.47 -38.78 -34.74
CA ARG A 157 1.47 -39.87 -34.67
C ARG A 157 2.77 -39.85 -35.51
N ALA A 158 3.84 -39.97 -34.71
CA ALA A 158 5.10 -40.72 -34.88
C ALA A 158 6.33 -40.00 -35.49
N ALA A 159 7.34 -39.83 -34.62
CA ALA A 159 8.77 -39.59 -34.91
C ALA A 159 9.42 -40.89 -35.46
N PRO A 160 10.66 -40.92 -36.03
CA PRO A 160 11.87 -40.31 -35.46
C PRO A 160 12.96 -39.78 -36.44
N THR A 161 13.93 -39.03 -35.88
CA THR A 161 15.40 -38.94 -36.20
C THR A 161 15.82 -38.72 -37.67
N ASP A 162 16.75 -37.84 -38.03
CA ASP A 162 18.02 -37.50 -37.39
C ASP A 162 18.73 -36.32 -38.12
N GLN A 163 19.48 -35.56 -37.33
CA GLN A 163 20.79 -34.93 -37.61
C GLN A 163 21.07 -33.86 -38.71
N ASN A 164 21.77 -32.83 -38.18
CA ASN A 164 22.84 -32.00 -38.77
C ASN A 164 22.49 -30.68 -39.50
N ARG A 165 22.58 -29.58 -38.75
CA ARG A 165 23.10 -28.28 -39.25
C ARG A 165 24.09 -27.65 -38.26
N PRO A 166 25.23 -27.10 -38.74
CA PRO A 166 26.28 -26.52 -37.90
C PRO A 166 26.14 -24.99 -37.70
N ARG A 167 26.93 -24.52 -36.71
CA ARG A 167 27.10 -23.17 -36.15
C ARG A 167 27.55 -22.09 -37.16
N SER A 168 27.09 -20.83 -36.95
CA SER A 168 27.95 -19.64 -36.97
C SER A 168 27.27 -18.34 -36.49
N HIS A 169 27.91 -17.68 -35.51
CA HIS A 169 28.17 -16.25 -35.31
C HIS A 169 27.09 -15.12 -35.32
N GLY A 170 27.21 -14.25 -34.30
CA GLY A 170 26.86 -12.81 -34.30
C GLY A 170 25.82 -12.46 -33.23
N ALA A 171 26.18 -11.97 -32.04
CA ALA A 171 26.58 -10.58 -31.69
C ALA A 171 25.39 -9.67 -31.32
N GLU A 172 25.55 -9.01 -30.15
CA GLU A 172 24.86 -7.77 -29.71
C GLU A 172 23.34 -7.89 -29.44
N SER A 173 22.68 -7.18 -28.52
CA SER A 173 23.00 -6.03 -27.67
C SER A 173 21.91 -5.91 -26.60
N SER A 174 22.29 -5.34 -25.47
CA SER A 174 21.43 -4.69 -24.48
C SER A 174 20.43 -3.70 -25.07
N ASN A 175 19.23 -3.62 -24.49
CA ASN A 175 18.45 -2.39 -24.28
C ASN A 175 17.48 -2.64 -23.10
N HIS A 176 17.43 -1.79 -22.06
CA HIS A 176 16.62 -0.55 -21.97
C HIS A 176 15.15 -0.82 -22.31
N ASP A 177 14.15 -0.53 -21.47
CA ASP A 177 13.94 0.62 -20.58
C ASP A 177 12.82 0.21 -19.56
N GLY A 178 12.65 0.74 -18.35
CA GLY A 178 12.02 2.05 -18.09
C GLY A 178 10.66 2.17 -18.82
N SER A 179 9.51 2.51 -18.26
CA SER A 179 9.19 3.19 -17.01
C SER A 179 7.65 3.35 -16.90
N ARG A 180 7.18 3.66 -15.69
CA ARG A 180 6.10 4.62 -15.35
C ARG A 180 4.67 4.43 -15.87
N THR A 181 3.75 4.55 -14.91
CA THR A 181 2.44 5.19 -14.95
C THR A 181 2.42 5.84 -13.59
N GLU A 182 2.21 7.13 -13.59
CA GLU A 182 1.31 7.73 -12.64
C GLU A 182 -0.03 7.73 -13.36
N ASP A 183 -1.04 7.21 -12.69
CA ASP A 183 -2.43 7.54 -12.97
C ASP A 183 -2.77 8.74 -12.08
N MET A 184 -3.22 9.82 -12.70
CA MET A 184 -4.48 10.42 -12.26
C MET A 184 -5.02 11.42 -13.28
N ARG A 185 -6.34 11.30 -13.44
CA ARG A 185 -7.30 12.36 -13.77
C ARG A 185 -7.35 12.80 -15.23
N ASP A 186 -8.23 12.09 -15.92
CA ASP A 186 -9.46 12.63 -16.50
C ASP A 186 -9.61 14.15 -16.44
N SER A 187 -9.91 14.69 -17.62
CA SER A 187 -10.33 16.06 -17.94
C SER A 187 -9.28 17.13 -18.29
N SER A 188 -8.02 16.80 -18.61
CA SER A 188 -7.08 17.83 -19.13
C SER A 188 -5.92 17.35 -20.04
N VAL A 189 -6.06 16.23 -20.73
CA VAL A 189 -4.90 15.50 -21.31
C VAL A 189 -4.36 16.07 -22.63
N TRP A 190 -4.94 17.13 -23.17
CA TRP A 190 -4.59 17.61 -24.51
C TRP A 190 -3.77 18.90 -24.58
N ALA A 191 -3.42 19.50 -23.43
CA ALA A 191 -2.67 20.75 -23.34
C ALA A 191 -1.19 20.61 -22.92
N ALA A 192 -0.69 19.39 -22.69
CA ALA A 192 0.61 19.17 -22.05
C ALA A 192 1.81 18.99 -22.99
N ASP A 193 1.62 18.88 -24.31
CA ASP A 193 2.74 18.61 -25.25
C ASP A 193 3.46 19.85 -25.79
N SER A 194 3.03 21.06 -25.43
CA SER A 194 3.61 22.31 -25.94
C SER A 194 4.76 22.89 -25.10
N ARG A 195 5.28 22.17 -24.09
CA ARG A 195 6.24 22.74 -23.10
C ARG A 195 7.56 21.98 -22.92
N LEU A 196 7.98 21.17 -23.87
CA LEU A 196 9.28 20.50 -23.83
C LEU A 196 10.17 20.92 -25.00
N LEU A 197 10.75 22.13 -24.90
CA LEU A 197 12.12 22.46 -25.31
C LEU A 197 12.34 23.98 -25.22
N GLY A 198 12.73 24.42 -24.02
CA GLY A 198 13.35 25.72 -23.84
C GLY A 198 14.51 25.57 -22.86
N TYR A 199 15.75 25.62 -23.36
CA TYR A 199 16.82 26.28 -22.60
C TYR A 199 17.98 26.77 -23.48
N HIS A 200 18.54 27.88 -23.00
CA HIS A 200 19.42 28.89 -23.56
C HIS A 200 20.92 28.55 -23.59
N GLY A 201 21.65 29.24 -24.48
CA GLY A 201 23.06 29.64 -24.36
C GLY A 201 23.93 29.13 -25.52
N GLN A 202 24.80 29.90 -26.19
CA GLN A 202 25.37 31.22 -25.92
C GLN A 202 26.10 31.72 -27.19
N SER A 203 25.88 32.99 -27.56
CA SER A 203 26.77 33.91 -28.31
C SER A 203 27.70 33.40 -29.44
N THR A 204 27.48 33.88 -30.66
CA THR A 204 28.28 34.96 -31.29
C THR A 204 27.76 35.24 -32.69
N SER A 205 27.11 36.40 -32.85
CA SER A 205 26.72 36.94 -34.15
C SER A 205 27.91 37.68 -34.78
N ARG A 206 28.18 37.37 -36.05
CA ARG A 206 28.78 38.34 -36.97
C ARG A 206 28.14 38.16 -38.35
N ALA A 207 27.47 39.24 -38.76
CA ALA A 207 27.05 39.61 -40.10
C ALA A 207 25.81 38.94 -40.73
N GLY A 208 24.89 39.79 -41.19
CA GLY A 208 24.02 39.52 -42.35
C GLY A 208 22.53 39.52 -42.07
N ALA A 209 21.92 40.71 -42.08
CA ALA A 209 20.48 40.93 -42.02
C ALA A 209 19.77 40.60 -43.35
N HIS A 210 18.45 40.37 -43.22
CA HIS A 210 17.39 40.23 -44.25
C HIS A 210 16.88 38.81 -44.51
N ASP A 211 15.89 38.38 -43.71
CA ASP A 211 14.57 37.87 -44.14
C ASP A 211 13.79 37.32 -42.93
N GLU A 212 13.36 38.22 -42.05
CA GLU A 212 12.29 37.94 -41.08
C GLU A 212 11.04 38.73 -41.50
N GLN A 213 10.27 38.18 -42.44
CA GLN A 213 8.96 38.70 -42.78
C GLN A 213 8.00 37.55 -43.13
N SER A 214 6.87 37.50 -42.40
CA SER A 214 5.60 36.91 -42.83
C SER A 214 5.42 35.38 -42.75
N ALA A 215 5.10 34.85 -41.57
CA ALA A 215 4.13 33.74 -41.50
C ALA A 215 2.75 34.38 -41.27
N ASP A 216 1.89 34.34 -42.29
CA ASP A 216 0.54 34.91 -42.25
C ASP A 216 -0.27 34.25 -41.10
N PRO A 217 -0.89 35.00 -40.16
CA PRO A 217 -1.61 34.43 -39.01
C PRO A 217 -2.67 33.39 -39.40
N THR A 218 -3.25 33.52 -40.60
CA THR A 218 -4.21 32.59 -41.20
C THR A 218 -3.63 31.18 -41.39
N VAL A 219 -2.35 31.05 -41.74
CA VAL A 219 -1.65 29.78 -41.98
C VAL A 219 -1.38 29.05 -40.66
N VAL A 220 -1.06 29.81 -39.60
CA VAL A 220 -0.81 29.25 -38.27
C VAL A 220 -2.10 28.73 -37.63
N ASP A 221 -3.21 29.44 -37.81
CA ASP A 221 -4.52 29.03 -37.32
C ASP A 221 -5.00 27.76 -38.03
N LEU A 222 -4.89 27.70 -39.37
CA LEU A 222 -5.16 26.49 -40.16
C LEU A 222 -4.29 25.30 -39.72
N TYR A 223 -3.02 25.53 -39.39
CA TYR A 223 -2.16 24.45 -38.91
C TYR A 223 -2.60 23.89 -37.54
N ASN A 224 -2.96 24.76 -36.60
CA ASN A 224 -3.43 24.35 -35.28
C ASN A 224 -4.77 23.59 -35.37
N ASP A 225 -5.66 24.03 -36.26
CA ASP A 225 -6.92 23.35 -36.55
C ASP A 225 -6.67 21.94 -37.10
N GLY A 226 -5.71 21.78 -38.01
CA GLY A 226 -5.31 20.47 -38.56
C GLY A 226 -4.74 19.50 -37.50
N VAL A 227 -3.90 20.00 -36.58
CA VAL A 227 -3.37 19.20 -35.45
C VAL A 227 -4.48 18.78 -34.50
N SER A 228 -5.43 19.68 -34.20
CA SER A 228 -6.60 19.37 -33.37
C SER A 228 -7.51 18.33 -34.03
N LEU A 229 -7.73 18.45 -35.34
CA LEU A 229 -8.54 17.52 -36.12
C LEU A 229 -7.90 16.12 -36.16
N LYS A 230 -6.59 16.02 -36.38
CA LYS A 230 -5.84 14.75 -36.30
C LYS A 230 -6.07 14.05 -34.96
N LYS A 231 -6.03 14.81 -33.87
CA LYS A 231 -6.25 14.28 -32.54
C LYS A 231 -7.67 13.76 -32.33
N GLN A 232 -8.66 14.53 -32.75
CA GLN A 232 -10.06 14.14 -32.63
C GLN A 232 -10.37 12.90 -33.49
N ALA A 233 -9.79 12.81 -34.68
CA ALA A 233 -9.91 11.63 -35.55
C ALA A 233 -9.31 10.36 -34.91
N VAL A 234 -8.12 10.44 -34.29
CA VAL A 234 -7.52 9.31 -33.56
C VAL A 234 -8.40 8.90 -32.38
N THR A 235 -8.94 9.87 -31.63
CA THR A 235 -9.80 9.58 -30.46
C THR A 235 -11.09 8.87 -30.88
N ALA A 236 -11.78 9.40 -31.89
CA ALA A 236 -12.99 8.79 -32.41
C ALA A 236 -12.73 7.40 -33.04
N TYR A 237 -11.58 7.19 -33.70
CA TYR A 237 -11.17 5.87 -34.19
C TYR A 237 -10.98 4.84 -33.06
N VAL A 238 -10.35 5.25 -31.96
CA VAL A 238 -10.18 4.40 -30.77
C VAL A 238 -11.54 4.08 -30.14
N SER A 239 -12.41 5.06 -29.96
CA SER A 239 -13.76 4.88 -29.40
C SER A 239 -14.60 3.87 -30.21
N ILE A 240 -14.59 3.97 -31.55
CA ILE A 240 -15.38 3.08 -32.40
C ILE A 240 -14.79 1.66 -32.49
N CYS A 241 -13.46 1.53 -32.49
CA CYS A 241 -12.80 0.22 -32.38
C CYS A 241 -13.08 -0.43 -31.01
N GLY A 242 -13.18 0.38 -29.95
CA GLY A 242 -13.63 -0.04 -28.64
C GLY A 242 -15.05 -0.63 -28.69
N LEU A 243 -15.98 0.05 -29.38
CA LEU A 243 -17.36 -0.39 -29.55
C LEU A 243 -17.44 -1.74 -30.30
N LYS A 244 -16.64 -1.92 -31.38
CA LYS A 244 -16.51 -3.20 -32.09
C LYS A 244 -16.00 -4.32 -31.17
N SER A 245 -14.95 -4.04 -30.40
CA SER A 245 -14.38 -4.99 -29.42
C SER A 245 -15.42 -5.37 -28.34
N TYR A 246 -16.22 -4.40 -27.88
CA TYR A 246 -17.28 -4.62 -26.89
C TYR A 246 -18.31 -5.65 -27.36
N ILE A 247 -18.76 -5.57 -28.62
CA ILE A 247 -19.69 -6.56 -29.23
C ILE A 247 -19.03 -7.95 -29.25
N GLN A 248 -17.82 -8.07 -29.79
CA GLN A 248 -17.13 -9.35 -29.96
C GLN A 248 -16.82 -10.04 -28.62
N LEU A 249 -16.35 -9.27 -27.62
CA LEU A 249 -16.01 -9.78 -26.30
C LEU A 249 -17.25 -10.26 -25.54
N ASN A 250 -18.36 -9.52 -25.58
CA ASN A 250 -19.60 -9.93 -24.93
C ASN A 250 -20.25 -11.14 -25.61
N LYS A 251 -20.25 -11.21 -26.95
CA LYS A 251 -20.72 -12.39 -27.71
C LYS A 251 -19.92 -13.65 -27.34
N THR A 252 -18.59 -13.52 -27.27
CA THR A 252 -17.70 -14.58 -26.79
C THR A 252 -17.94 -14.92 -25.32
N GLY A 253 -18.26 -13.89 -24.51
CA GLY A 253 -18.64 -13.99 -23.11
C GLY A 253 -19.82 -14.92 -22.87
N PHE A 254 -20.94 -14.64 -23.53
CA PHE A 254 -22.16 -15.45 -23.45
C PHE A 254 -21.89 -16.89 -23.90
N SER A 255 -21.20 -17.05 -25.03
CA SER A 255 -20.85 -18.37 -25.58
C SER A 255 -20.04 -19.22 -24.58
N LYS A 256 -19.07 -18.62 -23.88
CA LYS A 256 -18.27 -19.30 -22.85
C LYS A 256 -19.03 -19.55 -21.56
N ALA A 257 -19.90 -18.63 -21.12
CA ALA A 257 -20.72 -18.82 -19.93
C ALA A 257 -21.71 -19.98 -20.12
N LEU A 258 -22.39 -20.01 -21.27
CA LEU A 258 -23.30 -21.09 -21.66
C LEU A 258 -22.57 -22.43 -21.82
N LYS A 259 -21.42 -22.46 -22.52
CA LYS A 259 -20.60 -23.68 -22.65
C LYS A 259 -20.20 -24.24 -21.28
N LYS A 260 -19.94 -23.35 -20.31
CA LYS A 260 -19.56 -23.75 -18.96
C LYS A 260 -20.74 -24.29 -18.17
N TYR A 261 -21.92 -23.69 -18.31
CA TYR A 261 -23.16 -24.20 -17.72
C TYR A 261 -23.51 -25.58 -18.25
N ASP A 262 -23.52 -25.74 -19.58
CA ASP A 262 -23.77 -27.02 -20.26
C ASP A 262 -22.83 -28.12 -19.78
N LYS A 263 -21.53 -27.81 -19.64
CA LYS A 263 -20.51 -28.75 -19.16
C LYS A 263 -20.70 -29.16 -17.69
N ILE A 264 -21.19 -28.27 -16.83
CA ILE A 264 -21.31 -28.53 -15.39
C ILE A 264 -22.64 -29.20 -15.06
N MET A 265 -23.73 -28.79 -15.71
CA MET A 265 -25.08 -29.29 -15.44
C MET A 265 -25.50 -30.45 -16.38
N ASP A 266 -24.64 -30.85 -17.31
CA ASP A 266 -24.89 -31.85 -18.36
C ASP A 266 -26.17 -31.56 -19.18
N ARG A 267 -26.26 -30.33 -19.71
CA ARG A 267 -27.40 -29.83 -20.51
C ARG A 267 -26.91 -29.21 -21.82
N ASN A 268 -27.85 -28.90 -22.74
CA ASN A 268 -27.57 -28.32 -24.05
C ASN A 268 -28.25 -26.94 -24.26
N LEU A 269 -28.08 -26.01 -23.32
CA LEU A 269 -28.73 -24.70 -23.37
C LEU A 269 -28.03 -23.72 -24.33
N ARG A 270 -26.74 -23.92 -24.64
CA ARG A 270 -25.95 -22.98 -25.45
C ARG A 270 -26.50 -22.75 -26.85
N ARG A 271 -26.88 -23.82 -27.57
CA ARG A 271 -27.36 -23.68 -28.97
C ARG A 271 -28.65 -22.88 -29.00
N ASP A 272 -29.63 -23.30 -28.21
CA ASP A 272 -30.95 -22.70 -28.16
C ASP A 272 -30.92 -21.24 -27.73
N TYR A 273 -30.19 -20.91 -26.64
CA TYR A 273 -30.14 -19.54 -26.13
C TYR A 273 -29.33 -18.60 -27.04
N MET A 274 -28.26 -19.10 -27.67
CA MET A 274 -27.46 -18.28 -28.59
C MET A 274 -28.26 -17.93 -29.85
N SER A 275 -28.99 -18.88 -30.43
CA SER A 275 -29.80 -18.64 -31.63
C SER A 275 -31.09 -17.88 -31.36
N ALA A 276 -31.75 -18.14 -30.22
CA ALA A 276 -33.06 -17.57 -29.93
C ALA A 276 -33.01 -16.20 -29.24
N VAL A 277 -31.95 -15.91 -28.47
CA VAL A 277 -31.91 -14.72 -27.59
C VAL A 277 -30.71 -13.82 -27.87
N VAL A 278 -29.50 -14.37 -27.97
CA VAL A 278 -28.27 -13.55 -28.11
C VAL A 278 -28.06 -13.06 -29.54
N ALA A 279 -28.16 -13.93 -30.55
CA ALA A 279 -27.99 -13.54 -31.96
C ALA A 279 -29.00 -12.51 -32.47
N PRO A 280 -30.31 -12.58 -32.15
CA PRO A 280 -31.29 -11.58 -32.59
C PRO A 280 -31.25 -10.29 -31.75
N ALA A 281 -30.50 -10.22 -30.65
CA ALA A 281 -30.40 -9.00 -29.86
C ALA A 281 -29.60 -7.94 -30.63
N TYR A 282 -30.10 -6.70 -30.58
CA TYR A 282 -29.65 -5.58 -31.42
C TYR A 282 -28.11 -5.44 -31.53
N PRO A 283 -27.31 -5.43 -30.43
CA PRO A 283 -25.86 -5.25 -30.53
C PRO A 283 -25.10 -6.36 -31.25
N PHE A 284 -25.70 -7.55 -31.41
CA PHE A 284 -25.03 -8.74 -31.97
C PHE A 284 -25.49 -9.08 -33.39
N THR A 285 -26.38 -8.26 -33.97
CA THR A 285 -26.87 -8.43 -35.33
C THR A 285 -25.78 -8.08 -36.35
N ASP A 286 -25.78 -8.78 -37.49
CA ASP A 286 -24.80 -8.53 -38.55
C ASP A 286 -24.96 -7.11 -39.11
N TYR A 287 -26.19 -6.59 -39.20
CA TYR A 287 -26.50 -5.21 -39.55
C TYR A 287 -25.79 -4.18 -38.64
N THR A 288 -25.79 -4.38 -37.32
CA THR A 288 -25.08 -3.46 -36.41
C THR A 288 -23.57 -3.53 -36.56
N MET A 289 -23.02 -4.71 -36.86
CA MET A 289 -21.60 -4.90 -37.06
C MET A 289 -21.13 -4.20 -38.34
N GLU A 290 -21.88 -4.33 -39.43
CA GLU A 290 -21.65 -3.62 -40.69
C GLU A 290 -21.69 -2.11 -40.49
N ARG A 291 -22.67 -1.57 -39.74
CA ARG A 291 -22.74 -0.12 -39.45
C ARG A 291 -21.52 0.41 -38.71
N VAL A 292 -20.99 -0.37 -37.75
CA VAL A 292 -19.76 0.01 -37.03
C VAL A 292 -18.56 0.01 -37.99
N ASP A 293 -18.48 -0.98 -38.87
CA ASP A 293 -17.42 -1.08 -39.88
C ASP A 293 -17.49 0.04 -40.93
N ASP A 294 -18.68 0.45 -41.35
CA ASP A 294 -18.87 1.60 -42.25
C ASP A 294 -18.35 2.90 -41.63
N HIS A 295 -18.59 3.13 -40.34
CA HIS A 295 -18.10 4.32 -39.64
C HIS A 295 -16.58 4.26 -39.37
N ILE A 296 -16.02 3.06 -39.19
CA ILE A 296 -14.56 2.86 -39.16
C ILE A 296 -13.96 3.25 -40.51
N HIS A 297 -14.55 2.79 -41.62
CA HIS A 297 -14.08 3.16 -42.95
C HIS A 297 -14.25 4.65 -43.25
N LYS A 298 -15.34 5.26 -42.77
CA LYS A 298 -15.57 6.71 -42.89
C LYS A 298 -14.45 7.51 -42.21
N ILE A 299 -14.04 7.15 -41.00
CA ILE A 299 -12.96 7.88 -40.31
C ILE A 299 -11.57 7.59 -40.89
N GLU A 300 -11.35 6.38 -41.40
CA GLU A 300 -10.13 6.05 -42.17
C GLU A 300 -10.02 6.90 -43.43
N ALA A 301 -11.13 7.12 -44.15
CA ALA A 301 -11.18 8.00 -45.33
C ALA A 301 -10.93 9.47 -44.97
N VAL A 302 -11.59 9.98 -43.92
CA VAL A 302 -11.39 11.35 -43.43
C VAL A 302 -9.93 11.59 -42.99
N TYR A 303 -9.34 10.65 -42.26
CA TYR A 303 -7.93 10.74 -41.86
C TYR A 303 -7.01 10.71 -43.10
N ALA A 304 -7.36 9.89 -44.10
CA ALA A 304 -6.56 9.78 -45.31
C ALA A 304 -6.52 11.08 -46.11
N GLU A 305 -7.68 11.73 -46.26
CA GLU A 305 -7.87 12.99 -46.98
C GLU A 305 -7.16 14.16 -46.30
N VAL A 306 -7.31 14.28 -44.98
CA VAL A 306 -6.81 15.45 -44.23
C VAL A 306 -5.30 15.38 -43.94
N ILE A 307 -4.76 14.18 -43.66
CA ILE A 307 -3.41 14.04 -43.07
C ILE A 307 -2.44 13.35 -44.01
N THR A 308 -2.91 12.38 -44.79
CA THR A 308 -2.03 11.54 -45.63
C THR A 308 -2.16 11.85 -47.12
N THR A 309 -2.73 13.01 -47.45
CA THR A 309 -2.91 13.49 -48.84
C THR A 309 -3.54 12.43 -49.77
N GLY A 310 -4.53 11.69 -49.26
CA GLY A 310 -5.26 10.65 -49.99
C GLY A 310 -4.69 9.23 -49.87
N ASN A 311 -3.61 9.00 -49.12
CA ASN A 311 -3.01 7.67 -48.97
C ASN A 311 -3.70 6.81 -47.89
N LEU A 312 -4.79 6.15 -48.30
CA LEU A 312 -5.58 5.27 -47.44
C LEU A 312 -4.77 4.16 -46.70
N PRO A 313 -3.85 3.40 -47.33
CA PRO A 313 -3.12 2.35 -46.61
C PRO A 313 -2.16 2.92 -45.55
N LEU A 314 -1.59 4.10 -45.77
CA LEU A 314 -0.76 4.78 -44.76
C LEU A 314 -1.61 5.24 -43.58
N ALA A 315 -2.77 5.83 -43.84
CA ALA A 315 -3.74 6.25 -42.81
C ALA A 315 -4.17 5.09 -41.91
N LYS A 316 -4.55 3.94 -42.51
CA LYS A 316 -4.89 2.72 -41.75
C LYS A 316 -3.74 2.24 -40.87
N ARG A 317 -2.50 2.34 -41.35
CA ARG A 317 -1.32 1.92 -40.58
C ARG A 317 -1.09 2.81 -39.36
N GLU A 318 -1.18 4.13 -39.51
CA GLU A 318 -1.01 5.08 -38.40
C GLU A 318 -2.12 4.95 -37.36
N LEU A 319 -3.37 4.88 -37.79
CA LEU A 319 -4.51 4.73 -36.89
C LEU A 319 -4.43 3.43 -36.07
N ARG A 320 -4.07 2.31 -36.71
CA ARG A 320 -3.84 1.03 -36.02
C ARG A 320 -2.67 1.08 -35.04
N LEU A 321 -1.61 1.84 -35.34
CA LEU A 321 -0.48 2.02 -34.44
C LEU A 321 -0.91 2.77 -33.18
N HIS A 322 -1.63 3.89 -33.34
CA HIS A 322 -2.18 4.65 -32.21
C HIS A 322 -3.17 3.83 -31.37
N LEU A 323 -4.03 3.03 -32.01
CA LEU A 323 -4.91 2.09 -31.31
C LEU A 323 -4.11 1.08 -30.49
N ARG A 324 -3.04 0.50 -31.06
CA ARG A 324 -2.18 -0.46 -30.36
C ARG A 324 -1.52 0.18 -29.14
N GLU A 325 -0.99 1.39 -29.27
CA GLU A 325 -0.37 2.12 -28.16
C GLU A 325 -1.38 2.41 -27.04
N HIS A 326 -2.58 2.87 -27.41
CA HIS A 326 -3.67 3.11 -26.47
C HIS A 326 -4.06 1.85 -25.70
N VAL A 327 -4.30 0.74 -26.41
CA VAL A 327 -4.66 -0.55 -25.79
C VAL A 327 -3.55 -1.10 -24.90
N VAL A 328 -2.27 -0.92 -25.29
CA VAL A 328 -1.13 -1.31 -24.46
C VAL A 328 -1.08 -0.46 -23.18
N TRP A 329 -1.37 0.83 -23.29
CA TRP A 329 -1.41 1.73 -22.14
C TRP A 329 -2.54 1.36 -21.17
N GLU A 330 -3.78 1.18 -21.65
CA GLU A 330 -4.94 0.77 -20.84
C GLU A 330 -4.72 -0.58 -20.13
N ARG A 331 -4.12 -1.55 -20.82
CA ARG A 331 -3.76 -2.84 -20.19
C ARG A 331 -2.79 -2.67 -19.04
N ASN A 332 -1.83 -1.75 -19.17
CA ASN A 332 -0.82 -1.49 -18.14
C ASN A 332 -1.38 -0.73 -16.93
N THR A 333 -2.40 0.12 -17.11
CA THR A 333 -3.09 0.81 -16.01
C THR A 333 -3.98 -0.16 -15.24
N VAL A 334 -4.84 -0.92 -15.94
CA VAL A 334 -5.70 -1.96 -15.32
C VAL A 334 -4.88 -3.00 -14.55
N TRP A 335 -3.74 -3.43 -15.10
CA TRP A 335 -2.85 -4.37 -14.42
C TRP A 335 -2.29 -3.81 -13.10
N ARG A 336 -1.94 -2.51 -13.06
CA ARG A 336 -1.42 -1.86 -11.85
C ARG A 336 -2.48 -1.64 -10.80
N GLU A 337 -3.67 -1.22 -11.19
CA GLU A 337 -4.79 -1.06 -10.27
C GLU A 337 -5.16 -2.40 -9.63
N MET A 338 -5.24 -3.47 -10.43
CA MET A 338 -5.53 -4.83 -9.95
C MET A 338 -4.47 -5.31 -8.93
N ILE A 339 -3.18 -5.11 -9.23
CA ILE A 339 -2.10 -5.45 -8.30
C ILE A 339 -2.12 -4.57 -7.04
N GLY A 340 -2.48 -3.29 -7.18
CA GLY A 340 -2.63 -2.38 -6.04
C GLY A 340 -3.72 -2.83 -5.07
N ILE A 341 -4.85 -3.29 -5.61
CA ILE A 341 -5.97 -3.84 -4.83
C ILE A 341 -5.58 -5.17 -4.18
N GLU A 342 -4.92 -6.08 -4.90
CA GLU A 342 -4.43 -7.34 -4.33
C GLU A 342 -3.41 -7.11 -3.21
N ARG A 343 -2.45 -6.19 -3.39
CA ARG A 343 -1.47 -5.85 -2.36
C ARG A 343 -2.11 -5.19 -1.14
N LYS A 344 -3.10 -4.31 -1.32
CA LYS A 344 -3.86 -3.70 -0.20
C LYS A 344 -4.69 -4.74 0.54
N ALA A 345 -5.33 -5.66 -0.19
CA ALA A 345 -6.11 -6.75 0.40
C ALA A 345 -5.21 -7.77 1.13
N GLN A 346 -4.03 -8.09 0.58
CA GLN A 346 -3.05 -8.95 1.25
C GLN A 346 -2.46 -8.26 2.48
N ALA A 347 -2.12 -6.97 2.42
CA ALA A 347 -1.62 -6.22 3.57
C ALA A 347 -2.66 -6.13 4.71
N ALA A 348 -3.94 -5.94 4.39
CA ALA A 348 -5.03 -5.93 5.37
C ALA A 348 -5.28 -7.33 5.98
N ASN A 349 -5.21 -8.38 5.16
CA ASN A 349 -5.48 -9.76 5.62
C ASN A 349 -4.32 -10.38 6.41
N VAL A 350 -3.07 -9.95 6.22
CA VAL A 350 -1.91 -10.48 6.96
C VAL A 350 -1.95 -10.07 8.45
N GLY A 351 -2.51 -8.91 8.79
CA GLY A 351 -2.75 -8.52 10.20
C GLY A 351 -3.82 -9.36 10.91
N ILE A 352 -4.69 -10.03 10.16
CA ILE A 352 -5.80 -10.84 10.68
C ILE A 352 -5.42 -12.33 10.74
N ARG A 353 -4.52 -12.79 9.87
CA ARG A 353 -4.09 -14.20 9.72
C ARG A 353 -3.45 -14.83 10.95
N ARG A 354 -3.07 -14.06 11.98
CA ARG A 354 -2.49 -14.57 13.24
C ARG A 354 -3.47 -14.65 14.42
N THR A 355 -4.74 -14.30 14.23
CA THR A 355 -5.73 -14.28 15.32
C THR A 355 -6.52 -15.59 15.39
N LEU A 356 -7.23 -15.85 16.50
CA LEU A 356 -8.01 -17.07 16.84
C LEU A 356 -8.79 -17.79 15.71
N LEU A 357 -9.09 -17.13 14.60
CA LEU A 357 -9.85 -17.66 13.45
C LEU A 357 -9.01 -17.83 12.16
N GLY A 358 -7.77 -17.34 12.13
CA GLY A 358 -6.85 -17.45 10.99
C GLY A 358 -5.80 -18.54 11.24
N GLY A 359 -5.83 -19.62 10.47
CA GLY A 359 -4.79 -20.64 10.50
C GLY A 359 -3.48 -20.13 9.88
N ASP A 360 -2.35 -20.62 10.40
CA ASP A 360 -1.04 -20.54 9.75
C ASP A 360 -1.05 -21.41 8.49
N ASP A 361 -1.57 -20.88 7.38
CA ASP A 361 -1.42 -21.50 6.07
C ASP A 361 -0.07 -21.05 5.46
N ASP A 362 0.83 -22.03 5.27
CA ASP A 362 2.11 -21.92 4.55
C ASP A 362 1.95 -21.10 3.25
N PRO A 363 2.85 -20.16 2.88
CA PRO A 363 2.69 -19.34 1.67
C PRO A 363 2.62 -20.15 0.36
N ALA A 364 3.15 -21.38 0.35
CA ALA A 364 3.01 -22.32 -0.76
C ALA A 364 1.60 -22.97 -0.84
N ALA A 365 0.88 -23.03 0.28
CA ALA A 365 -0.50 -23.47 0.39
C ALA A 365 -1.50 -22.29 0.40
N ALA A 366 -1.03 -21.07 0.12
CA ALA A 366 -1.86 -19.87 0.06
C ALA A 366 -2.97 -20.05 -0.99
N ARG A 367 -4.17 -20.27 -0.47
CA ARG A 367 -5.42 -20.54 -1.19
C ARG A 367 -5.63 -19.53 -2.31
N ARG A 368 -6.05 -20.03 -3.47
CA ARG A 368 -6.58 -19.17 -4.54
C ARG A 368 -8.04 -18.90 -4.24
N GLN A 369 -8.56 -17.72 -4.58
CA GLN A 369 -9.99 -17.41 -4.45
C GLN A 369 -10.82 -18.50 -5.18
N GLY A 370 -11.60 -19.27 -4.42
CA GLY A 370 -12.57 -20.25 -4.93
C GLY A 370 -12.37 -21.71 -4.55
N ASP A 371 -11.42 -22.07 -3.68
CA ASP A 371 -11.32 -23.43 -3.15
C ASP A 371 -12.36 -23.64 -2.02
N GLU A 372 -13.14 -24.72 -2.08
CA GLU A 372 -14.14 -25.05 -1.05
C GLU A 372 -13.47 -25.36 0.30
N GLN A 373 -14.14 -24.93 1.38
CA GLN A 373 -13.63 -25.04 2.73
C GLN A 373 -13.87 -26.45 3.27
N GLU A 374 -12.96 -27.39 2.98
CA GLU A 374 -12.94 -28.67 3.69
C GLU A 374 -12.54 -28.44 5.15
N THR A 375 -13.52 -28.35 6.04
CA THR A 375 -13.30 -28.36 7.48
C THR A 375 -12.83 -29.75 7.90
N LYS A 376 -11.52 -29.98 7.92
CA LYS A 376 -10.91 -31.18 8.52
C LYS A 376 -11.10 -31.17 10.05
N GLY A 377 -12.32 -31.36 10.54
CA GLY A 377 -12.63 -31.44 11.97
C GLY A 377 -12.05 -32.72 12.58
N THR A 378 -11.39 -32.61 13.73
CA THR A 378 -11.01 -33.76 14.54
C THR A 378 -12.27 -34.36 15.17
N VAL A 379 -12.50 -35.65 14.91
CA VAL A 379 -13.65 -36.38 15.43
C VAL A 379 -13.27 -36.97 16.79
N VAL A 380 -13.90 -36.49 17.87
CA VAL A 380 -13.73 -37.08 19.21
C VAL A 380 -14.97 -37.92 19.53
N ARG A 381 -14.77 -39.22 19.75
CA ARG A 381 -15.84 -40.15 20.16
C ARG A 381 -15.96 -40.14 21.68
N THR A 382 -17.05 -39.59 22.22
CA THR A 382 -17.42 -39.71 23.64
C THR A 382 -18.56 -40.73 23.79
N PRO A 383 -18.79 -41.31 24.98
CA PRO A 383 -19.81 -42.35 25.19
C PRO A 383 -21.27 -41.90 24.96
N ILE A 384 -21.51 -40.61 24.68
CA ILE A 384 -22.84 -40.02 24.43
C ILE A 384 -23.00 -39.59 22.95
N GLY A 385 -21.95 -39.66 22.12
CA GLY A 385 -22.05 -39.35 20.70
C GLY A 385 -20.73 -38.94 20.04
N VAL A 386 -20.79 -38.73 18.73
CA VAL A 386 -19.67 -38.25 17.91
C VAL A 386 -19.74 -36.72 17.83
N TYR A 387 -18.82 -36.01 18.47
CA TYR A 387 -18.74 -34.55 18.39
C TYR A 387 -17.65 -34.14 17.39
N HIS A 388 -18.05 -33.35 16.39
CA HIS A 388 -17.12 -32.68 15.47
C HIS A 388 -16.59 -31.42 16.16
N LEU A 389 -15.36 -31.47 16.68
CA LEU A 389 -14.72 -30.27 17.22
C LEU A 389 -14.25 -29.38 16.05
N PRO A 390 -14.63 -28.09 16.03
CA PRO A 390 -14.08 -27.14 15.07
C PRO A 390 -12.55 -27.10 15.20
N GLN A 391 -11.83 -27.02 14.08
CA GLN A 391 -10.36 -26.97 14.09
C GLN A 391 -9.79 -25.81 14.95
N TRP A 392 -10.55 -24.71 15.12
CA TRP A 392 -10.11 -23.61 15.99
C TRP A 392 -9.94 -24.05 17.44
N VAL A 393 -10.73 -25.02 17.92
CA VAL A 393 -10.71 -25.49 19.33
C VAL A 393 -9.45 -26.30 19.61
N CYS A 394 -8.88 -26.94 18.58
CA CYS A 394 -7.61 -27.65 18.65
C CYS A 394 -6.41 -26.77 18.23
N SER A 395 -6.60 -25.47 17.97
CA SER A 395 -5.51 -24.57 17.62
C SER A 395 -4.64 -24.24 18.85
N LEU A 396 -3.33 -24.07 18.62
CA LEU A 396 -2.39 -23.66 19.68
C LEU A 396 -2.83 -22.34 20.34
N SER A 397 -3.37 -21.40 19.55
CA SER A 397 -3.88 -20.11 20.02
C SER A 397 -5.07 -20.26 20.99
N PHE A 398 -6.01 -21.16 20.70
CA PHE A 398 -7.12 -21.43 21.62
C PHE A 398 -6.63 -22.11 22.91
N GLY A 399 -5.70 -23.06 22.80
CA GLY A 399 -5.04 -23.66 23.96
C GLY A 399 -4.35 -22.63 24.85
N THR A 400 -3.62 -21.68 24.25
CA THR A 400 -3.00 -20.57 25.00
C THR A 400 -4.05 -19.64 25.63
N LEU A 401 -5.18 -19.37 24.97
CA LEU A 401 -6.26 -18.57 25.56
C LEU A 401 -6.86 -19.26 26.80
N VAL A 402 -7.15 -20.55 26.69
CA VAL A 402 -7.69 -21.35 27.81
C VAL A 402 -6.69 -21.36 28.96
N PHE A 403 -5.40 -21.56 28.68
CA PHE A 403 -4.35 -21.47 29.69
C PHE A 403 -4.34 -20.10 30.39
N ILE A 404 -4.40 -19.00 29.63
CA ILE A 404 -4.42 -17.64 30.19
C ILE A 404 -5.68 -17.42 31.06
N LEU A 405 -6.84 -17.93 30.65
CA LEU A 405 -8.08 -17.87 31.44
C LEU A 405 -7.99 -18.70 32.74
N VAL A 406 -7.35 -19.87 32.70
CA VAL A 406 -7.08 -20.69 33.89
C VAL A 406 -6.13 -19.95 34.84
N VAL A 407 -5.06 -19.34 34.34
CA VAL A 407 -4.15 -18.50 35.15
C VAL A 407 -4.90 -17.31 35.77
N PHE A 408 -5.79 -16.66 35.03
CA PHE A 408 -6.57 -15.53 35.55
C PHE A 408 -7.56 -15.95 36.65
N THR A 409 -8.31 -17.02 36.44
CA THR A 409 -9.29 -17.54 37.42
C THR A 409 -8.62 -18.07 38.69
N THR A 410 -7.47 -18.72 38.55
CA THR A 410 -6.66 -19.16 39.70
C THR A 410 -6.11 -17.97 40.49
N LEU A 411 -5.59 -16.93 39.83
CA LEU A 411 -5.13 -15.71 40.51
C LEU A 411 -6.26 -14.95 41.21
N LEU A 412 -7.50 -14.98 40.70
CA LEU A 412 -8.65 -14.40 41.41
C LEU A 412 -9.04 -15.21 42.66
N SER A 413 -8.85 -16.52 42.64
CA SER A 413 -9.31 -17.44 43.70
C SER A 413 -8.29 -17.63 44.81
N VAL A 414 -6.99 -17.55 44.51
CA VAL A 414 -5.91 -17.74 45.48
C VAL A 414 -5.56 -16.40 46.12
N PRO A 415 -5.78 -16.21 47.44
CA PRO A 415 -5.46 -14.95 48.12
C PRO A 415 -3.95 -14.80 48.29
N ILE A 416 -3.32 -13.98 47.45
CA ILE A 416 -1.87 -13.67 47.50
C ILE A 416 -1.63 -12.36 48.26
N LEU A 417 -2.55 -11.39 48.11
CA LEU A 417 -2.46 -10.05 48.70
C LEU A 417 -3.58 -9.82 49.75
N GLU A 418 -3.27 -9.03 50.77
CA GLU A 418 -4.18 -8.75 51.90
C GLU A 418 -5.45 -7.99 51.48
N LYS A 419 -5.36 -7.14 50.44
CA LYS A 419 -6.45 -6.28 49.98
C LYS A 419 -7.09 -6.82 48.69
N PRO A 420 -8.43 -6.95 48.62
CA PRO A 420 -9.10 -7.50 47.45
C PRO A 420 -8.92 -6.63 46.20
N GLU A 421 -8.75 -5.31 46.35
CA GLU A 421 -8.49 -4.41 45.23
C GLU A 421 -7.12 -4.68 44.59
N GLN A 422 -6.11 -4.96 45.43
CA GLN A 422 -4.75 -5.26 44.96
C GLN A 422 -4.70 -6.65 44.31
N GLN A 423 -5.37 -7.64 44.88
CA GLN A 423 -5.48 -8.99 44.31
C GLN A 423 -6.14 -8.97 42.92
N ASN A 424 -7.29 -8.31 42.82
CA ASN A 424 -8.02 -8.18 41.56
C ASN A 424 -7.22 -7.40 40.51
N CYS A 425 -6.47 -6.39 40.95
CA CYS A 425 -5.56 -5.66 40.09
C CYS A 425 -4.40 -6.52 39.58
N LEU A 426 -3.79 -7.32 40.45
CA LEU A 426 -2.70 -8.23 40.07
C LEU A 426 -3.19 -9.28 39.05
N ALA A 427 -4.35 -9.89 39.31
CA ALA A 427 -4.95 -10.85 38.38
C ALA A 427 -5.23 -10.23 37.01
N MET A 428 -5.82 -9.02 36.97
CA MET A 428 -6.05 -8.29 35.73
C MET A 428 -4.74 -7.95 35.01
N LEU A 429 -3.72 -7.46 35.74
CA LEU A 429 -2.43 -7.08 35.18
C LEU A 429 -1.74 -8.28 34.53
N VAL A 430 -1.69 -9.42 35.20
CA VAL A 430 -1.11 -10.66 34.65
C VAL A 430 -1.89 -11.14 33.44
N PHE A 431 -3.23 -11.12 33.50
CA PHE A 431 -4.09 -11.54 32.39
C PHE A 431 -3.88 -10.68 31.14
N VAL A 432 -3.93 -9.35 31.29
CA VAL A 432 -3.71 -8.39 30.20
C VAL A 432 -2.27 -8.52 29.65
N SER A 433 -1.27 -8.68 30.53
CA SER A 433 0.12 -8.85 30.12
C SER A 433 0.34 -10.12 29.31
N LEU A 434 -0.28 -11.24 29.71
CA LEU A 434 -0.20 -12.50 28.96
C LEU A 434 -0.93 -12.39 27.61
N LEU A 435 -2.11 -11.74 27.57
CA LEU A 435 -2.83 -11.50 26.31
C LEU A 435 -2.02 -10.63 25.34
N TRP A 436 -1.35 -9.58 25.83
CA TRP A 436 -0.49 -8.75 24.99
C TRP A 436 0.81 -9.44 24.59
N ALA A 437 1.41 -10.25 25.46
CA ALA A 437 2.66 -10.96 25.16
C ALA A 437 2.47 -12.10 24.16
N THR A 438 1.31 -12.77 24.21
CA THR A 438 0.99 -13.89 23.32
C THR A 438 0.25 -13.47 22.05
N GLU A 439 -0.28 -12.24 21.99
CA GLU A 439 -1.05 -11.68 20.87
C GLU A 439 -2.20 -12.60 20.37
N VAL A 440 -2.73 -13.46 21.24
CA VAL A 440 -3.83 -14.39 20.91
C VAL A 440 -5.09 -13.65 20.47
N ILE A 441 -5.28 -12.45 21.01
CA ILE A 441 -6.30 -11.48 20.64
C ILE A 441 -5.57 -10.19 20.22
N PRO A 442 -6.06 -9.44 19.21
CA PRO A 442 -5.46 -8.17 18.81
C PRO A 442 -5.24 -7.21 19.98
N LEU A 443 -4.08 -6.55 20.02
CA LEU A 443 -3.65 -5.68 21.13
C LEU A 443 -4.69 -4.63 21.52
N PHE A 444 -5.36 -4.00 20.54
CA PHE A 444 -6.37 -2.98 20.80
C PHE A 444 -7.66 -3.56 21.43
N VAL A 445 -8.01 -4.82 21.14
CA VAL A 445 -9.16 -5.51 21.75
C VAL A 445 -8.87 -5.82 23.20
N THR A 446 -7.65 -6.28 23.50
CA THR A 446 -7.19 -6.44 24.90
C THR A 446 -7.25 -5.09 25.63
N SER A 447 -6.90 -3.98 24.99
CA SER A 447 -7.04 -2.65 25.59
C SER A 447 -8.47 -2.20 25.82
N LEU A 448 -9.41 -2.55 24.94
CA LEU A 448 -10.85 -2.32 25.15
C LEU A 448 -11.42 -3.17 26.30
N LEU A 449 -10.81 -4.33 26.56
CA LEU A 449 -11.21 -5.20 27.67
C LEU A 449 -10.81 -4.62 29.04
N ILE A 450 -9.80 -3.75 29.11
CA ILE A 450 -9.28 -3.21 30.38
C ILE A 450 -10.35 -2.43 31.15
N PRO A 451 -11.03 -1.39 30.60
CA PRO A 451 -12.08 -0.68 31.33
C PRO A 451 -13.19 -1.61 31.84
N PHE A 452 -13.56 -2.61 31.02
CA PHE A 452 -14.54 -3.62 31.41
C PHE A 452 -14.08 -4.41 32.64
N LEU A 453 -12.84 -4.91 32.65
CA LEU A 453 -12.27 -5.63 33.79
C LEU A 453 -12.11 -4.74 35.03
N VAL A 454 -11.67 -3.49 34.85
CA VAL A 454 -11.51 -2.52 35.95
C VAL A 454 -12.83 -2.30 36.69
N VAL A 455 -13.93 -2.16 35.94
CA VAL A 455 -15.27 -1.94 36.50
C VAL A 455 -15.83 -3.23 37.11
N MET A 456 -15.76 -4.36 36.40
CA MET A 456 -16.31 -5.64 36.86
C MET A 456 -15.61 -6.17 38.10
N LEU A 457 -14.28 -6.04 38.16
CA LEU A 457 -13.47 -6.47 39.30
C LEU A 457 -13.42 -5.41 40.42
N ARG A 458 -14.03 -4.24 40.23
CA ARG A 458 -14.06 -3.10 41.17
C ARG A 458 -12.67 -2.79 41.74
N ILE A 459 -11.73 -2.43 40.87
CA ILE A 459 -10.31 -2.29 41.23
C ILE A 459 -10.00 -0.91 41.84
N MET A 460 -10.66 0.14 41.36
CA MET A 460 -10.33 1.51 41.73
C MET A 460 -10.87 1.89 43.11
N LYS A 461 -10.18 2.84 43.76
CA LYS A 461 -10.54 3.44 45.05
C LYS A 461 -10.77 4.94 44.91
N SER A 462 -11.57 5.50 45.81
CA SER A 462 -11.78 6.94 45.93
C SER A 462 -10.46 7.66 46.20
N GLU A 463 -10.31 8.86 45.63
CA GLU A 463 -9.15 9.74 45.84
C GLU A 463 -9.19 10.42 47.23
N ASP A 464 -10.37 10.56 47.82
CA ASP A 464 -10.56 11.13 49.15
C ASP A 464 -10.34 10.09 50.26
N LYS A 465 -9.69 10.51 51.36
CA LYS A 465 -9.54 9.67 52.54
C LYS A 465 -10.87 9.59 53.31
N PRO A 466 -11.35 8.40 53.70
CA PRO A 466 -10.71 7.08 53.55
C PRO A 466 -10.86 6.51 52.13
N HIS A 467 -9.76 5.96 51.57
CA HIS A 467 -9.69 5.36 50.22
C HIS A 467 -10.58 4.11 50.07
N GLN A 468 -11.89 4.31 50.01
CA GLN A 468 -12.88 3.25 49.89
C GLN A 468 -12.96 2.74 48.45
N ARG A 469 -13.32 1.47 48.30
CA ARG A 469 -13.50 0.81 47.01
C ARG A 469 -14.67 1.45 46.26
N LEU A 470 -14.42 1.93 45.04
CA LEU A 470 -15.44 2.60 44.23
C LEU A 470 -16.55 1.63 43.83
N GLY A 471 -17.79 2.14 43.79
CA GLY A 471 -18.90 1.41 43.19
C GLY A 471 -18.73 1.27 41.67
N PRO A 472 -19.41 0.30 41.01
CA PRO A 472 -19.28 0.12 39.56
C PRO A 472 -19.55 1.38 38.74
N LYS A 473 -20.56 2.18 39.13
CA LYS A 473 -20.94 3.41 38.41
C LYS A 473 -19.86 4.50 38.46
N GLU A 474 -19.27 4.71 39.62
CA GLU A 474 -18.21 5.71 39.81
C GLU A 474 -16.90 5.24 39.17
N ALA A 475 -16.61 3.94 39.27
CA ALA A 475 -15.48 3.32 38.59
C ALA A 475 -15.60 3.44 37.06
N THR A 476 -16.81 3.36 36.50
CA THR A 476 -17.01 3.59 35.05
C THR A 476 -16.56 4.99 34.64
N SER A 477 -17.00 6.03 35.37
CA SER A 477 -16.63 7.43 35.05
C SER A 477 -15.12 7.64 35.14
N ALA A 478 -14.48 7.14 36.20
CA ALA A 478 -13.04 7.25 36.39
C ALA A 478 -12.24 6.44 35.35
N ALA A 479 -12.74 5.29 34.92
CA ALA A 479 -12.06 4.45 33.92
C ALA A 479 -12.08 5.12 32.55
N PHE A 480 -13.24 5.63 32.12
CA PHE A 480 -13.38 6.33 30.82
C PHE A 480 -12.71 7.70 30.81
N SER A 481 -12.72 8.45 31.92
CA SER A 481 -11.99 9.73 31.98
C SER A 481 -10.48 9.53 31.91
N ALA A 482 -9.95 8.45 32.49
CA ALA A 482 -8.54 8.09 32.38
C ALA A 482 -8.13 7.73 30.94
N MET A 483 -9.05 7.27 30.10
CA MET A 483 -8.76 6.92 28.71
C MET A 483 -8.53 8.13 27.81
N TRP A 484 -9.16 9.28 28.09
CA TRP A 484 -9.11 10.46 27.23
C TRP A 484 -8.31 11.61 27.87
N THR A 485 -7.00 11.62 27.62
CA THR A 485 -6.07 12.59 28.20
C THR A 485 -5.50 13.54 27.14
N PRO A 486 -4.91 14.68 27.54
CA PRO A 486 -4.21 15.59 26.62
C PRO A 486 -3.14 14.90 25.77
N VAL A 487 -2.56 13.82 26.29
CA VAL A 487 -1.58 13.00 25.57
C VAL A 487 -2.21 12.23 24.40
N ILE A 488 -3.46 11.76 24.52
CA ILE A 488 -4.20 11.17 23.39
C ILE A 488 -4.51 12.23 22.33
N MET A 489 -4.84 13.45 22.76
CA MET A 489 -5.06 14.56 21.83
C MET A 489 -3.76 14.94 21.09
N LEU A 490 -2.62 14.88 21.77
CA LEU A 490 -1.30 15.05 21.17
C LEU A 490 -1.03 14.02 20.06
N LEU A 491 -1.35 12.75 20.30
CA LEU A 491 -1.22 11.68 19.31
C LEU A 491 -2.11 11.93 18.08
N LEU A 492 -3.37 12.34 18.28
CA LEU A 492 -4.28 12.69 17.18
C LEU A 492 -3.78 13.86 16.33
N GLY A 493 -3.24 14.90 16.95
CA GLY A 493 -2.61 16.01 16.23
C GLY A 493 -1.34 15.57 15.47
N GLY A 494 -0.53 14.69 16.07
CA GLY A 494 0.62 14.07 15.41
C GLY A 494 0.24 13.24 14.18
N PHE A 495 -0.79 12.39 14.28
CA PHE A 495 -1.30 11.61 13.15
C PHE A 495 -1.88 12.49 12.05
N THR A 496 -2.54 13.58 12.42
CA THR A 496 -3.03 14.59 11.48
C THR A 496 -1.88 15.22 10.69
N ILE A 497 -0.81 15.63 11.36
CA ILE A 497 0.40 16.15 10.72
C ILE A 497 1.02 15.10 9.80
N ALA A 498 1.19 13.87 10.29
CA ALA A 498 1.76 12.77 9.51
C ALA A 498 0.94 12.44 8.26
N ALA A 499 -0.39 12.45 8.37
CA ALA A 499 -1.32 12.21 7.27
C ALA A 499 -1.21 13.32 6.21
N ALA A 500 -1.17 14.59 6.61
CA ALA A 500 -1.01 15.71 5.68
C ALA A 500 0.36 15.66 4.96
N LEU A 501 1.45 15.39 5.69
CA LEU A 501 2.79 15.28 5.11
C LEU A 501 2.91 14.12 4.12
N SER A 502 2.18 13.02 4.36
CA SER A 502 2.19 11.83 3.51
C SER A 502 1.28 11.99 2.28
N LYS A 503 0.06 12.52 2.45
CA LYS A 503 -0.93 12.69 1.37
C LYS A 503 -0.45 13.64 0.27
N TYR A 504 0.31 14.68 0.65
CA TYR A 504 0.85 15.67 -0.29
C TYR A 504 2.30 15.39 -0.72
N ASP A 505 2.80 14.17 -0.46
CA ASP A 505 4.16 13.70 -0.80
C ASP A 505 5.29 14.63 -0.31
N ILE A 506 5.06 15.43 0.72
CA ILE A 506 6.06 16.37 1.27
C ILE A 506 7.21 15.58 1.86
N ALA A 507 6.89 14.56 2.67
CA ALA A 507 7.86 13.64 3.25
C ALA A 507 8.72 12.94 2.18
N ARG A 508 8.07 12.44 1.13
CA ARG A 508 8.73 11.77 0.00
C ARG A 508 9.67 12.72 -0.74
N ARG A 509 9.25 13.96 -1.02
CA ARG A 509 10.08 15.00 -1.66
C ARG A 509 11.30 15.36 -0.81
N MET A 510 11.12 15.57 0.50
CA MET A 510 12.22 15.85 1.42
C MET A 510 13.24 14.71 1.45
N ALA A 511 12.76 13.46 1.54
CA ALA A 511 13.60 12.27 1.54
C ALA A 511 14.42 12.14 0.25
N MET A 512 13.82 12.32 -0.92
CA MET A 512 14.55 12.26 -2.20
C MET A 512 15.52 13.43 -2.38
N PHE A 513 15.20 14.62 -1.87
CA PHE A 513 16.13 15.75 -1.89
C PHE A 513 17.40 15.43 -1.11
N VAL A 514 17.27 14.90 0.12
CA VAL A 514 18.42 14.49 0.94
C VAL A 514 19.18 13.34 0.28
N LEU A 515 18.46 12.35 -0.25
CA LEU A 515 19.06 11.17 -0.86
C LEU A 515 19.78 11.47 -2.19
N SER A 516 19.31 12.46 -2.95
CA SER A 516 19.99 12.92 -4.17
C SER A 516 21.37 13.53 -3.90
N LYS A 517 21.65 13.92 -2.65
CA LYS A 517 22.96 14.45 -2.22
C LYS A 517 23.94 13.39 -1.71
N ALA A 518 23.53 12.12 -1.63
CA ALA A 518 24.37 11.04 -1.08
C ALA A 518 25.59 10.68 -1.96
N GLY A 519 25.58 11.04 -3.25
CA GLY A 519 26.65 10.72 -4.20
C GLY A 519 26.67 9.24 -4.60
N PHE A 520 27.86 8.75 -4.99
CA PHE A 520 28.05 7.40 -5.58
C PHE A 520 28.59 6.35 -4.58
N ASN A 521 29.02 6.76 -3.39
CA ASN A 521 29.69 5.88 -2.44
C ASN A 521 28.67 5.05 -1.63
N PRO A 522 28.68 3.70 -1.71
CA PRO A 522 27.73 2.84 -0.99
C PRO A 522 27.67 3.09 0.52
N ARG A 523 28.81 3.42 1.13
CA ARG A 523 28.91 3.74 2.56
C ARG A 523 28.13 4.99 2.94
N VAL A 524 28.21 6.03 2.09
CA VAL A 524 27.50 7.31 2.29
C VAL A 524 26.03 7.12 1.96
N VAL A 525 25.70 6.41 0.88
CA VAL A 525 24.31 6.08 0.51
C VAL A 525 23.60 5.32 1.63
N LEU A 526 24.26 4.35 2.27
CA LEU A 526 23.71 3.65 3.43
C LEU A 526 23.42 4.65 4.57
N LEU A 527 24.40 5.47 4.95
CA LEU A 527 24.26 6.44 6.02
C LEU A 527 23.14 7.46 5.75
N THR A 528 23.09 8.00 4.53
CA THR A 528 22.05 8.95 4.12
C THR A 528 20.67 8.31 4.20
N ASN A 529 20.50 7.06 3.75
CA ASN A 529 19.23 6.35 3.87
C ASN A 529 18.85 6.08 5.33
N MET A 530 19.81 5.76 6.20
CA MET A 530 19.55 5.59 7.63
C MET A 530 19.08 6.91 8.27
N PHE A 531 19.73 8.04 7.98
CA PHE A 531 19.28 9.34 8.48
C PHE A 531 17.93 9.78 7.92
N VAL A 532 17.67 9.54 6.63
CA VAL A 532 16.34 9.78 6.04
C VAL A 532 15.29 8.93 6.74
N SER A 533 15.57 7.64 6.99
CA SER A 533 14.68 6.75 7.71
C SER A 533 14.40 7.22 9.15
N MET A 534 15.44 7.62 9.89
CA MET A 534 15.30 8.20 11.22
C MET A 534 14.42 9.46 11.20
N PHE A 535 14.71 10.39 10.28
CA PHE A 535 13.99 11.65 10.18
C PHE A 535 12.52 11.45 9.81
N LEU A 536 12.22 10.60 8.84
CA LEU A 536 10.83 10.27 8.51
C LEU A 536 10.13 9.59 9.68
N SER A 537 10.81 8.66 10.36
CA SER A 537 10.26 7.96 11.52
C SER A 537 9.97 8.87 12.71
N MET A 538 10.72 9.95 12.87
CA MET A 538 10.52 10.96 13.91
C MET A 538 9.19 11.72 13.75
N TRP A 539 8.72 11.91 12.52
CA TRP A 539 7.56 12.77 12.22
C TRP A 539 6.32 12.03 11.73
N ILE A 540 6.48 10.87 11.10
CA ILE A 540 5.35 10.12 10.53
C ILE A 540 4.96 9.00 11.49
N SER A 541 5.73 7.93 11.50
CA SER A 541 5.67 6.85 12.49
C SER A 541 6.77 5.83 12.21
N ASN A 542 7.11 5.05 13.22
CA ASN A 542 7.93 3.86 13.08
C ASN A 542 7.30 2.77 12.19
N VAL A 543 6.01 2.81 11.86
CA VAL A 543 5.37 1.80 10.98
C VAL A 543 5.42 2.22 9.51
N ALA A 544 5.04 3.47 9.21
CA ALA A 544 4.90 3.95 7.84
C ALA A 544 6.23 4.36 7.20
N SER A 545 7.17 4.88 7.99
CA SER A 545 8.43 5.43 7.47
C SER A 545 9.33 4.40 6.80
N PRO A 546 9.56 3.19 7.37
CA PRO A 546 10.32 2.14 6.68
C PRO A 546 9.71 1.80 5.31
N VAL A 547 8.38 1.67 5.23
CA VAL A 547 7.67 1.35 3.98
C VAL A 547 7.88 2.44 2.93
N LEU A 548 7.83 3.71 3.33
CA LEU A 548 8.14 4.84 2.45
C LEU A 548 9.60 4.81 2.00
N CYS A 549 10.55 4.58 2.91
CA CYS A 549 11.96 4.47 2.59
C CYS A 549 12.22 3.33 1.60
N TYR A 550 11.68 2.13 1.85
CA TYR A 550 11.81 0.98 0.95
C TYR A 550 11.23 1.27 -0.43
N SER A 551 10.10 1.97 -0.50
CA SER A 551 9.49 2.38 -1.78
C SER A 551 10.39 3.36 -2.55
N ILE A 552 11.06 4.29 -1.86
CA ILE A 552 11.99 5.26 -2.48
C ILE A 552 13.28 4.57 -2.95
N ILE A 553 13.80 3.60 -2.19
CA ILE A 553 15.03 2.88 -2.56
C ILE A 553 14.77 1.66 -3.45
N GLN A 554 13.52 1.31 -3.75
CA GLN A 554 13.19 0.17 -4.60
C GLN A 554 13.88 0.22 -5.97
N PRO A 555 13.98 1.38 -6.66
CA PRO A 555 14.74 1.48 -7.91
C PRO A 555 16.23 1.17 -7.73
N LEU A 556 16.80 1.51 -6.57
CA LEU A 556 18.19 1.18 -6.21
C LEU A 556 18.35 -0.33 -5.94
N LEU A 557 17.40 -0.92 -5.20
CA LEU A 557 17.41 -2.35 -4.86
C LEU A 557 17.21 -3.26 -6.08
N ARG A 558 16.46 -2.81 -7.10
CA ARG A 558 16.23 -3.59 -8.33
C ARG A 558 17.48 -3.77 -9.18
N ASN A 559 18.45 -2.86 -9.07
CA ASN A 559 19.71 -2.91 -9.81
C ASN A 559 20.79 -3.71 -9.08
N LEU A 560 20.53 -4.15 -7.86
CA LEU A 560 21.46 -4.93 -7.04
C LEU A 560 21.04 -6.39 -7.06
N SER A 561 22.02 -7.31 -7.03
CA SER A 561 21.71 -8.74 -6.90
C SER A 561 21.00 -9.00 -5.55
N PRO A 562 20.03 -9.93 -5.51
CA PRO A 562 19.33 -10.31 -4.27
C PRO A 562 20.26 -10.68 -3.12
N ASP A 563 21.40 -11.29 -3.44
CA ASP A 563 22.39 -11.74 -2.47
C ASP A 563 23.42 -10.69 -2.07
N SER A 564 23.38 -9.50 -2.68
CA SER A 564 24.30 -8.42 -2.39
C SER A 564 24.28 -8.06 -0.90
N ASN A 565 25.47 -8.05 -0.28
CA ASN A 565 25.64 -7.59 1.09
C ASN A 565 25.22 -6.14 1.27
N PHE A 566 25.32 -5.30 0.22
CA PHE A 566 24.86 -3.92 0.26
C PHE A 566 23.33 -3.82 0.31
N ALA A 567 22.60 -4.63 -0.47
CA ALA A 567 21.14 -4.67 -0.42
C ALA A 567 20.65 -5.11 0.98
N LYS A 568 21.28 -6.15 1.55
CA LYS A 568 21.02 -6.64 2.92
C LYS A 568 21.30 -5.55 3.96
N ALA A 569 22.45 -4.87 3.87
CA ALA A 569 22.82 -3.78 4.76
C ALA A 569 21.87 -2.58 4.66
N LEU A 570 21.40 -2.25 3.45
CA LEU A 570 20.51 -1.12 3.21
C LEU A 570 19.11 -1.38 3.79
N VAL A 571 18.54 -2.56 3.54
CA VAL A 571 17.23 -2.94 4.08
C VAL A 571 17.28 -3.00 5.61
N LEU A 572 18.29 -3.67 6.17
CA LEU A 572 18.44 -3.77 7.64
C LEU A 572 18.75 -2.41 8.27
N GLY A 573 19.59 -1.58 7.64
CA GLY A 573 19.94 -0.24 8.12
C GLY A 573 18.73 0.69 8.21
N ILE A 574 17.84 0.66 7.22
CA ILE A 574 16.59 1.44 7.25
C ILE A 574 15.70 0.99 8.41
N ALA A 575 15.56 -0.32 8.65
CA ALA A 575 14.77 -0.84 9.76
C ALA A 575 15.31 -0.41 11.13
N LEU A 576 16.61 -0.62 11.36
CA LEU A 576 17.25 -0.26 12.62
C LEU A 576 17.20 1.26 12.85
N ALA A 577 17.44 2.06 11.81
CA ALA A 577 17.37 3.52 11.90
C ALA A 577 15.94 4.03 12.13
N ALA A 578 14.91 3.37 11.61
CA ALA A 578 13.52 3.71 11.92
C ALA A 578 13.16 3.39 13.38
N ASN A 579 13.63 2.28 13.94
CA ASN A 579 13.43 2.00 15.37
C ASN A 579 14.12 3.07 16.25
N VAL A 580 15.35 3.46 15.91
CA VAL A 580 16.05 4.57 16.62
C VAL A 580 15.29 5.89 16.43
N GLY A 581 14.87 6.21 15.21
CA GLY A 581 14.08 7.41 14.89
C GLY A 581 12.73 7.45 15.61
N GLY A 582 12.15 6.29 15.89
CA GLY A 582 10.97 6.13 16.75
C GLY A 582 11.17 6.63 18.19
N ALA A 583 12.42 6.76 18.67
CA ALA A 583 12.76 7.32 19.98
C ALA A 583 13.03 8.84 19.95
N ALA A 584 13.24 9.42 18.76
CA ALA A 584 13.72 10.78 18.58
C ALA A 584 12.68 11.87 18.88
N SER A 585 11.40 11.56 18.77
CA SER A 585 10.31 12.51 18.99
C SER A 585 9.23 11.93 19.90
N PRO A 586 8.61 12.74 20.77
CA PRO A 586 7.56 12.25 21.65
C PRO A 586 6.36 11.61 20.93
N ILE A 587 6.05 12.05 19.69
CA ILE A 587 4.94 11.52 18.90
C ILE A 587 5.33 10.38 17.94
N ALA A 588 6.62 10.12 17.78
CA ALA A 588 7.12 9.18 16.77
C ALA A 588 6.67 7.74 17.02
N SER A 589 6.46 7.38 18.29
CA SER A 589 6.09 6.04 18.69
C SER A 589 5.18 6.02 19.93
N PRO A 590 4.30 5.01 20.05
CA PRO A 590 3.37 4.93 21.18
C PRO A 590 4.06 4.83 22.55
N GLN A 591 5.21 4.16 22.63
CA GLN A 591 5.96 4.03 23.88
C GLN A 591 6.46 5.37 24.44
N ASN A 592 6.81 6.35 23.60
CA ASN A 592 7.25 7.66 24.06
C ASN A 592 6.09 8.45 24.68
N ILE A 593 4.91 8.27 24.10
CA ILE A 593 3.66 8.87 24.56
C ILE A 593 3.28 8.30 25.93
N ILE A 594 3.40 6.98 26.09
CA ILE A 594 3.22 6.31 27.38
C ILE A 594 4.26 6.81 28.39
N ALA A 595 5.49 7.11 27.96
CA ALA A 595 6.52 7.68 28.82
C ALA A 595 6.13 9.07 29.34
N LEU A 596 5.68 9.97 28.45
CA LEU A 596 5.19 11.30 28.85
C LEU A 596 4.06 11.23 29.89
N GLN A 597 3.17 10.24 29.76
CA GLN A 597 2.09 10.01 30.74
C GLN A 597 2.61 9.57 32.10
N ASN A 598 3.78 8.93 32.14
CA ASN A 598 4.39 8.44 33.37
C ASN A 598 5.44 9.42 33.92
N MET A 599 5.57 10.65 33.38
CA MET A 599 6.49 11.69 33.87
C MET A 599 5.73 12.86 34.51
N TYR A 600 6.11 13.27 35.73
CA TYR A 600 5.49 14.39 36.44
C TYR A 600 6.57 15.22 37.15
N PRO A 601 6.69 16.52 36.88
CA PRO A 601 6.00 17.27 35.82
C PRO A 601 6.32 16.72 34.42
N SER A 602 5.41 16.91 33.47
CA SER A 602 5.61 16.45 32.09
C SER A 602 6.76 17.21 31.44
N ILE A 603 7.63 16.50 30.74
CA ILE A 603 8.81 17.11 30.11
C ILE A 603 8.40 17.87 28.84
N SER A 604 9.07 19.00 28.60
CA SER A 604 8.87 19.76 27.37
C SER A 604 9.44 19.01 26.16
N TRP A 605 8.89 19.28 24.97
CA TRP A 605 9.45 18.74 23.72
C TRP A 605 10.90 19.17 23.49
N GLY A 606 11.25 20.40 23.89
CA GLY A 606 12.63 20.90 23.81
C GLY A 606 13.58 20.05 24.64
N THR A 607 13.19 19.71 25.88
CA THR A 607 13.95 18.82 26.76
C THR A 607 14.06 17.41 26.17
N TRP A 608 12.96 16.88 25.61
CA TRP A 608 12.97 15.58 24.93
C TRP A 608 13.98 15.57 23.77
N PHE A 609 13.98 16.58 22.91
CA PHE A 609 14.89 16.67 21.77
C PHE A 609 16.34 16.86 22.18
N PHE A 610 16.60 17.67 23.21
CA PHE A 610 17.94 17.87 23.74
C PHE A 610 18.61 16.55 24.15
N ILE A 611 17.83 15.59 24.68
CA ILE A 611 18.33 14.29 25.12
C ILE A 611 18.29 13.26 23.98
N SER A 612 17.14 13.11 23.33
CA SER A 612 16.90 12.02 22.39
C SER A 612 17.64 12.19 21.06
N LEU A 613 17.80 13.41 20.52
CA LEU A 613 18.48 13.60 19.24
C LEU A 613 19.96 13.21 19.29
N PRO A 614 20.77 13.66 20.26
CA PRO A 614 22.16 13.21 20.37
C PRO A 614 22.27 11.70 20.55
N VAL A 615 21.43 11.09 21.41
CA VAL A 615 21.41 9.64 21.64
C VAL A 615 21.09 8.88 20.35
N CYS A 616 20.10 9.33 19.59
CA CYS A 616 19.70 8.70 18.34
C CYS A 616 20.77 8.83 17.24
N ILE A 617 21.36 10.02 17.09
CA ILE A 617 22.40 10.29 16.09
C ILE A 617 23.63 9.41 16.37
N ILE A 618 24.10 9.38 17.62
CA ILE A 618 25.25 8.55 18.00
C ILE A 618 24.93 7.06 17.80
N SER A 619 23.74 6.61 18.20
CA SER A 619 23.31 5.23 18.00
C SER A 619 23.30 4.84 16.51
N ILE A 620 22.78 5.70 15.63
CA ILE A 620 22.78 5.46 14.17
C ILE A 620 24.19 5.40 13.61
N LEU A 621 25.09 6.28 14.05
CA LEU A 621 26.49 6.25 13.61
C LEU A 621 27.18 4.94 14.02
N LEU A 622 26.94 4.46 15.25
CA LEU A 622 27.47 3.18 15.71
C LEU A 622 26.88 2.00 14.93
N ILE A 623 25.57 1.99 14.70
CA ILE A 623 24.90 0.96 13.89
C ILE A 623 25.42 0.99 12.45
N TRP A 624 25.64 2.17 11.88
CA TRP A 624 26.23 2.31 10.55
C TRP A 624 27.62 1.70 10.48
N VAL A 625 28.51 2.01 11.42
CA VAL A 625 29.84 1.38 11.50
C VAL A 625 29.72 -0.14 11.63
N LEU A 626 28.80 -0.63 12.47
CA LEU A 626 28.54 -2.05 12.62
C LEU A 626 28.11 -2.71 11.29
N LEU A 627 27.22 -2.08 10.54
CA LEU A 627 26.77 -2.60 9.24
C LEU A 627 27.90 -2.57 8.20
N LEU A 628 28.76 -1.54 8.22
CA LEU A 628 29.93 -1.47 7.34
C LEU A 628 30.90 -2.64 7.59
N VAL A 629 31.22 -2.91 8.86
CA VAL A 629 32.13 -4.00 9.25
C VAL A 629 31.49 -5.36 9.02
N SER A 630 30.20 -5.51 9.31
CA SER A 630 29.53 -6.81 9.25
C SER A 630 29.19 -7.26 7.82
N PHE A 631 28.83 -6.33 6.94
CA PHE A 631 28.46 -6.61 5.55
C PHE A 631 29.56 -6.28 4.53
N HIS A 632 30.69 -5.71 4.96
CA HIS A 632 31.80 -5.32 4.07
C HIS A 632 31.34 -4.48 2.88
N VAL A 633 30.61 -3.40 3.18
CA VAL A 633 29.94 -2.58 2.18
C VAL A 633 30.98 -1.79 1.36
N GLY A 634 31.22 -2.19 0.11
CA GLY A 634 32.13 -1.48 -0.80
C GLY A 634 32.87 -2.29 -1.88
N GLN A 635 32.70 -3.61 -1.95
CA GLN A 635 33.23 -4.41 -3.07
C GLN A 635 32.17 -4.51 -4.18
N ASP A 636 32.51 -3.99 -5.37
CA ASP A 636 31.80 -4.23 -6.65
C ASP A 636 30.33 -3.76 -6.80
N THR A 637 29.98 -2.56 -6.33
CA THR A 637 28.68 -1.96 -6.65
C THR A 637 28.78 -0.50 -7.07
N THR A 638 28.54 -0.22 -8.35
CA THR A 638 28.35 1.14 -8.86
C THR A 638 26.88 1.54 -8.66
N ILE A 639 26.66 2.55 -7.80
CA ILE A 639 25.31 3.03 -7.51
C ILE A 639 24.96 4.16 -8.48
N VAL A 640 23.82 4.01 -9.17
CA VAL A 640 23.22 5.13 -9.91
C VAL A 640 22.47 6.02 -8.93
N PRO A 641 22.82 7.31 -8.79
CA PRO A 641 22.19 8.21 -7.84
C PRO A 641 20.73 8.46 -8.22
N ILE A 642 19.88 8.59 -7.19
CA ILE A 642 18.47 8.92 -7.37
C ILE A 642 18.37 10.38 -7.77
N ARG A 643 17.78 10.65 -8.95
CA ARG A 643 17.57 12.02 -9.43
C ARG A 643 16.51 12.72 -8.55
N PRO A 644 16.75 13.96 -8.12
CA PRO A 644 15.75 14.72 -7.36
C PRO A 644 14.54 15.02 -8.25
N LEU A 645 13.32 15.03 -7.69
CA LEU A 645 12.19 15.67 -8.37
C LEU A 645 12.42 17.18 -8.37
N LYS A 646 12.47 17.78 -9.55
CA LYS A 646 12.66 19.23 -9.76
C LYS A 646 11.34 20.01 -9.74
N ASP A 647 10.33 19.50 -9.04
CA ASP A 647 9.03 20.16 -9.00
C ASP A 647 9.00 21.22 -7.88
N LYS A 648 8.45 22.39 -8.21
CA LYS A 648 8.28 23.48 -7.24
C LYS A 648 7.28 23.07 -6.15
N PHE A 649 7.47 23.59 -4.94
CA PHE A 649 6.49 23.45 -3.86
C PHE A 649 5.19 24.14 -4.24
N THR A 650 4.07 23.44 -4.12
CA THR A 650 2.75 24.05 -4.35
C THR A 650 2.36 24.95 -3.18
N GLY A 651 1.45 25.91 -3.40
CA GLY A 651 0.96 26.79 -2.33
C GLY A 651 0.35 26.01 -1.16
N VAL A 652 -0.33 24.88 -1.45
CA VAL A 652 -0.88 23.97 -0.45
C VAL A 652 0.22 23.28 0.36
N GLN A 653 1.31 22.82 -0.28
CA GLN A 653 2.44 22.22 0.43
C GLN A 653 3.15 23.22 1.34
N TRP A 654 3.26 24.49 0.90
CA TRP A 654 3.77 25.57 1.74
C TRP A 654 2.88 25.81 2.96
N PHE A 655 1.56 25.87 2.77
CA PHE A 655 0.61 26.01 3.87
C PHE A 655 0.76 24.87 4.88
N ILE A 656 0.79 23.61 4.43
CA ILE A 656 0.99 22.44 5.31
C ILE A 656 2.33 22.57 6.06
N THR A 657 3.41 22.87 5.35
CA THR A 657 4.75 22.99 5.96
C THR A 657 4.78 24.11 7.02
N ILE A 658 4.21 25.28 6.74
CA ILE A 658 4.15 26.40 7.69
C ILE A 658 3.33 26.03 8.92
N VAL A 659 2.16 25.41 8.73
CA VAL A 659 1.31 24.98 9.86
C VAL A 659 2.06 23.96 10.72
N THR A 660 2.69 22.95 10.10
CA THR A 660 3.45 21.93 10.85
C THR A 660 4.61 22.53 11.63
N LEU A 661 5.44 23.39 11.01
CA LEU A 661 6.54 24.07 11.69
C LEU A 661 6.05 25.01 12.80
N SER A 662 4.93 25.69 12.59
CA SER A 662 4.32 26.54 13.62
C SER A 662 3.87 25.70 14.81
N THR A 663 3.14 24.59 14.58
CA THR A 663 2.70 23.69 15.66
C THR A 663 3.89 23.14 16.45
N ILE A 664 4.98 22.74 15.77
CA ILE A 664 6.21 22.28 16.44
C ILE A 664 6.83 23.42 17.27
N GLY A 665 6.89 24.63 16.73
CA GLY A 665 7.35 25.81 17.47
C GLY A 665 6.53 26.08 18.72
N LEU A 666 5.20 25.99 18.64
CA LEU A 666 4.30 26.11 19.80
C LEU A 666 4.53 24.99 20.83
N TRP A 667 4.77 23.74 20.40
CA TRP A 667 5.09 22.64 21.32
C TRP A 667 6.43 22.83 22.03
N CYS A 668 7.45 23.31 21.33
CA CYS A 668 8.74 23.63 21.94
C CYS A 668 8.64 24.78 22.95
N GLY A 669 7.76 25.75 22.69
CA GLY A 669 7.48 26.90 23.57
C GLY A 669 6.37 26.68 24.60
N SER A 670 5.87 25.45 24.79
CA SER A 670 4.65 25.19 25.57
C SER A 670 4.73 25.71 27.00
N HIS A 671 5.91 25.62 27.65
CA HIS A 671 6.11 26.08 29.03
C HIS A 671 5.96 27.61 29.20
N GLN A 672 6.22 28.41 28.16
CA GLN A 672 6.01 29.86 28.21
C GLN A 672 4.55 30.25 27.92
N LEU A 673 3.82 29.33 27.27
CA LEU A 673 2.48 29.55 26.74
C LEU A 673 1.39 28.80 27.51
N GLU A 674 1.75 28.16 28.63
CA GLU A 674 0.84 27.37 29.47
C GLU A 674 -0.35 28.21 29.97
N HIS A 675 -0.13 29.49 30.28
CA HIS A 675 -1.19 30.42 30.71
C HIS A 675 -2.23 30.72 29.61
N ILE A 676 -1.90 30.53 28.33
CA ILE A 676 -2.78 30.86 27.20
C ILE A 676 -3.45 29.59 26.65
N PHE A 677 -2.65 28.55 26.38
CA PHE A 677 -3.12 27.34 25.71
C PHE A 677 -3.37 26.16 26.66
N GLY A 678 -2.95 26.25 27.93
CA GLY A 678 -3.00 25.13 28.86
C GLY A 678 -2.00 24.04 28.50
N ASP A 679 -2.48 22.80 28.40
CA ASP A 679 -1.65 21.62 28.12
C ASP A 679 -1.30 21.48 26.62
N MET A 680 -0.17 20.84 26.32
CA MET A 680 0.32 20.55 24.96
C MET A 680 -0.69 19.80 24.07
N GLY A 681 -1.62 19.05 24.68
CA GLY A 681 -2.71 18.38 23.97
C GLY A 681 -3.67 19.34 23.25
N VAL A 682 -3.86 20.55 23.77
CA VAL A 682 -4.75 21.56 23.15
C VAL A 682 -4.12 22.12 21.87
N ILE A 683 -2.81 22.36 21.89
CA ILE A 683 -2.03 22.82 20.72
C ILE A 683 -2.16 21.83 19.56
N ALA A 684 -2.28 20.53 19.85
CA ALA A 684 -2.43 19.47 18.87
C ALA A 684 -3.75 19.55 18.07
N ILE A 685 -4.75 20.28 18.57
CA ILE A 685 -6.03 20.49 17.88
C ILE A 685 -5.88 21.47 16.70
N ILE A 686 -4.93 22.40 16.76
CA ILE A 686 -4.70 23.42 15.73
C ILE A 686 -4.53 22.80 14.32
N PRO A 687 -3.58 21.87 14.08
CA PRO A 687 -3.45 21.26 12.76
C PRO A 687 -4.67 20.43 12.37
N MET A 688 -5.43 19.87 13.31
CA MET A 688 -6.69 19.17 13.00
C MET A 688 -7.72 20.12 12.44
N VAL A 689 -7.99 21.22 13.13
CA VAL A 689 -8.96 22.21 12.68
C VAL A 689 -8.51 22.84 11.37
N LEU A 690 -7.23 23.16 11.21
CA LEU A 690 -6.73 23.76 9.98
C LEU A 690 -6.75 22.79 8.79
N PHE A 691 -6.30 21.55 8.93
CA PHE A 691 -6.23 20.62 7.79
C PHE A 691 -7.58 20.00 7.42
N PHE A 692 -8.42 19.66 8.40
CA PHE A 692 -9.79 19.19 8.10
C PHE A 692 -10.73 20.35 7.75
N GLY A 693 -10.60 21.50 8.40
CA GLY A 693 -11.44 22.68 8.14
C GLY A 693 -11.19 23.31 6.77
N THR A 694 -9.96 23.26 6.26
CA THR A 694 -9.62 23.74 4.89
C THR A 694 -9.89 22.71 3.79
N GLY A 695 -10.28 21.47 4.14
CA GLY A 695 -10.50 20.38 3.17
C GLY A 695 -9.21 19.76 2.60
N ILE A 696 -8.06 20.02 3.23
CA ILE A 696 -6.79 19.37 2.88
C ILE A 696 -6.85 17.87 3.23
N LEU A 697 -7.44 17.56 4.38
CA LEU A 697 -7.76 16.20 4.81
C LEU A 697 -9.28 15.96 4.77
N ASN A 698 -9.67 14.79 4.30
CA ASN A 698 -11.07 14.37 4.12
C ASN A 698 -11.48 13.38 5.22
N LYS A 699 -12.79 13.09 5.31
CA LYS A 699 -13.34 12.05 6.21
C LYS A 699 -12.64 10.69 6.05
N GLU A 700 -12.25 10.32 4.84
CA GLU A 700 -11.53 9.08 4.58
C GLU A 700 -10.14 9.06 5.24
N ASP A 701 -9.43 10.19 5.24
CA ASP A 701 -8.12 10.30 5.89
C ASP A 701 -8.26 10.13 7.42
N PHE A 702 -9.33 10.68 8.00
CA PHE A 702 -9.65 10.50 9.42
C PHE A 702 -9.98 9.04 9.77
N ASN A 703 -10.73 8.35 8.90
CA ASN A 703 -11.03 6.93 9.07
C ASN A 703 -9.77 6.05 8.96
N ASN A 704 -8.77 6.50 8.20
CA ASN A 704 -7.49 5.82 8.02
C ASN A 704 -6.46 6.09 9.15
N PHE A 705 -6.81 6.87 10.18
CA PHE A 705 -5.96 7.04 11.35
C PHE A 705 -5.73 5.70 12.06
N LEU A 706 -4.61 5.60 12.79
CA LEU A 706 -4.24 4.39 13.53
C LEU A 706 -5.04 4.29 14.84
N TRP A 707 -6.37 4.13 14.71
CA TRP A 707 -7.32 3.99 15.82
C TRP A 707 -6.97 2.85 16.78
N THR A 708 -6.36 1.78 16.26
CA THR A 708 -5.86 0.67 17.07
C THR A 708 -4.79 1.13 18.08
N ILE A 709 -3.91 2.06 17.70
CA ILE A 709 -2.88 2.63 18.58
C ILE A 709 -3.51 3.59 19.60
N ILE A 710 -4.47 4.42 19.17
CA ILE A 710 -5.20 5.34 20.06
C ILE A 710 -5.87 4.54 21.18
N ILE A 711 -6.61 3.50 20.81
CA ILE A 711 -7.31 2.62 21.75
C ILE A 711 -6.33 1.87 22.64
N LEU A 712 -5.19 1.42 22.08
CA LEU A 712 -4.13 0.76 22.85
C LEU A 712 -3.57 1.68 23.94
N ALA A 713 -3.22 2.92 23.59
CA ALA A 713 -2.73 3.93 24.52
C ALA A 713 -3.79 4.31 25.57
N ALA A 714 -5.05 4.48 25.16
CA ALA A 714 -6.16 4.79 26.05
C ALA A 714 -6.43 3.66 27.08
N GLY A 715 -6.45 2.40 26.63
CA GLY A 715 -6.58 1.25 27.54
C GLY A 715 -5.36 1.11 28.47
N GLY A 716 -4.17 1.41 27.97
CA GLY A 716 -2.94 1.48 28.77
C GLY A 716 -2.98 2.52 29.89
N LEU A 717 -3.53 3.71 29.61
CA LEU A 717 -3.78 4.75 30.60
C LEU A 717 -4.78 4.29 31.67
N CYS A 718 -5.87 3.66 31.25
CA CYS A 718 -6.86 3.09 32.16
C CYS A 718 -6.22 2.05 33.08
N LEU A 719 -5.39 1.16 32.54
CA LEU A 719 -4.61 0.18 33.31
C LEU A 719 -3.68 0.85 34.31
N GLY A 720 -2.88 1.84 33.88
CA GLY A 720 -1.95 2.57 34.74
C GLY A 720 -2.66 3.27 35.91
N LYS A 721 -3.78 3.95 35.64
CA LYS A 721 -4.59 4.60 36.68
C LYS A 721 -5.21 3.57 37.64
N ALA A 722 -5.70 2.43 37.13
CA ALA A 722 -6.24 1.36 37.97
C ALA A 722 -5.17 0.72 38.87
N VAL A 723 -3.97 0.48 38.33
CA VAL A 723 -2.82 -0.11 39.04
C VAL A 723 -2.29 0.85 40.12
N THR A 724 -2.28 2.15 39.84
CA THR A 724 -1.94 3.18 40.85
C THR A 724 -3.01 3.30 41.93
N SER A 725 -4.29 3.42 41.55
CA SER A 725 -5.43 3.58 42.47
C SER A 725 -5.64 2.35 43.38
N SER A 726 -5.38 1.14 42.87
CA SER A 726 -5.47 -0.10 43.67
C SER A 726 -4.43 -0.16 44.80
N GLY A 727 -3.37 0.65 44.75
CA GLY A 727 -2.24 0.61 45.68
C GLY A 727 -1.31 -0.59 45.46
N LEU A 728 -1.50 -1.36 44.38
CA LEU A 728 -0.63 -2.49 44.01
C LEU A 728 0.81 -2.03 43.73
N LEU A 729 0.98 -0.89 43.05
CA LEU A 729 2.31 -0.32 42.75
C LEU A 729 3.10 -0.03 44.03
N HIS A 730 2.46 0.48 45.07
CA HIS A 730 3.13 0.77 46.34
C HIS A 730 3.64 -0.52 47.01
N THR A 731 2.84 -1.59 46.98
CA THR A 731 3.24 -2.90 47.51
C THR A 731 4.41 -3.49 46.71
N LEU A 732 4.34 -3.49 45.37
CA LEU A 732 5.43 -3.97 44.51
C LEU A 732 6.70 -3.13 44.65
N ALA A 733 6.56 -1.81 44.67
CA ALA A 733 7.69 -0.91 44.80
C ALA A 733 8.39 -1.09 46.14
N ASN A 734 7.68 -1.32 47.25
CA ASN A 734 8.32 -1.65 48.52
C ASN A 734 9.07 -2.99 48.47
N ALA A 735 8.49 -4.02 47.82
CA ALA A 735 9.15 -5.31 47.68
C ALA A 735 10.44 -5.21 46.82
N ILE A 736 10.41 -4.43 45.75
CA ILE A 736 11.57 -4.19 44.89
C ILE A 736 12.57 -3.26 45.58
N ARG A 737 12.12 -2.21 46.29
CA ARG A 737 12.99 -1.30 47.04
C ARG A 737 13.89 -2.07 47.99
N MET A 738 13.36 -3.00 48.78
CA MET A 738 14.18 -3.83 49.68
C MET A 738 15.29 -4.61 48.96
N ARG A 739 15.13 -4.92 47.67
CA ARG A 739 16.13 -5.59 46.83
C ARG A 739 17.07 -4.64 46.10
N VAL A 740 16.75 -3.34 46.07
CA VAL A 740 17.43 -2.32 45.25
C VAL A 740 18.04 -1.21 46.12
N GLU A 741 17.75 -1.17 47.42
CA GLU A 741 18.17 -0.12 48.37
C GLU A 741 19.69 0.08 48.46
N HIS A 742 20.47 -0.92 48.06
CA HIS A 742 21.93 -0.91 48.04
C HIS A 742 22.54 -0.49 46.69
N LEU A 743 21.72 -0.24 45.66
CA LEU A 743 22.18 0.18 44.33
C LEU A 743 22.07 1.70 44.19
N SER A 744 23.08 2.33 43.59
CA SER A 744 23.02 3.74 43.20
C SER A 744 22.00 3.94 42.07
N LEU A 745 21.51 5.18 41.87
CA LEU A 745 20.61 5.56 40.78
C LEU A 745 21.08 4.99 39.42
N TYR A 746 22.38 5.08 39.15
CA TYR A 746 23.00 4.53 37.95
C TYR A 746 22.94 3.00 37.87
N GLY A 747 23.15 2.31 39.00
CA GLY A 747 22.98 0.86 39.09
C GLY A 747 21.53 0.42 38.82
N VAL A 748 20.55 1.15 39.39
CA VAL A 748 19.12 0.93 39.13
C VAL A 748 18.80 1.12 37.65
N LEU A 749 19.29 2.21 37.05
CA LEU A 749 19.14 2.49 35.63
C LEU A 749 19.65 1.34 34.75
N ILE A 750 20.86 0.83 35.01
CA ILE A 750 21.45 -0.27 34.23
C ILE A 750 20.57 -1.53 34.31
N VAL A 751 20.17 -1.92 35.52
CA VAL A 751 19.38 -3.15 35.74
C VAL A 751 18.04 -3.05 35.02
N PHE A 752 17.30 -1.95 35.19
CA PHE A 752 16.03 -1.75 34.50
C PHE A 752 16.20 -1.62 32.98
N SER A 753 17.21 -0.90 32.51
CA SER A 753 17.47 -0.76 31.07
C SER A 753 17.78 -2.11 30.43
N ALA A 754 18.56 -2.97 31.09
CA ALA A 754 18.89 -4.30 30.60
C ALA A 754 17.67 -5.23 30.61
N LEU A 755 16.89 -5.20 31.69
CA LEU A 755 15.65 -5.97 31.81
C LEU A 755 14.65 -5.59 30.71
N ILE A 756 14.45 -4.28 30.50
CA ILE A 756 13.54 -3.77 29.48
C ILE A 756 14.03 -4.13 28.08
N LEU A 757 15.33 -4.06 27.81
CA LEU A 757 15.88 -4.45 26.51
C LEU A 757 15.54 -5.91 26.16
N VAL A 758 15.68 -6.81 27.14
CA VAL A 758 15.35 -8.23 26.96
C VAL A 758 13.85 -8.41 26.76
N ILE A 759 13.02 -7.82 27.62
CA ILE A 759 11.55 -7.96 27.53
C ILE A 759 11.03 -7.39 26.20
N ALA A 760 11.43 -6.18 25.83
CA ALA A 760 11.02 -5.52 24.58
C ALA A 760 11.61 -6.17 23.32
N THR A 761 12.55 -7.11 23.46
CA THR A 761 13.04 -7.90 22.33
C THR A 761 12.04 -9.01 21.97
N PHE A 762 11.42 -9.65 22.96
CA PHE A 762 10.48 -10.75 22.76
C PHE A 762 9.03 -10.29 22.63
N ILE A 763 8.70 -9.15 23.24
CA ILE A 763 7.36 -8.56 23.26
C ILE A 763 7.39 -7.24 22.47
N SER A 764 6.25 -6.84 21.91
CA SER A 764 6.09 -5.53 21.25
C SER A 764 6.56 -4.36 22.14
N HIS A 765 7.32 -3.42 21.56
CA HIS A 765 7.85 -2.22 22.24
C HIS A 765 6.79 -1.45 23.06
N THR A 766 5.60 -1.29 22.49
CA THR A 766 4.49 -0.56 23.13
C THR A 766 3.98 -1.29 24.36
N VAL A 767 3.86 -2.61 24.29
CA VAL A 767 3.38 -3.45 25.40
C VAL A 767 4.40 -3.44 26.53
N ALA A 768 5.69 -3.59 26.21
CA ALA A 768 6.76 -3.50 27.19
C ALA A 768 6.72 -2.15 27.95
N ALA A 769 6.50 -1.05 27.24
CA ALA A 769 6.37 0.28 27.84
C ALA A 769 5.15 0.40 28.78
N LEU A 770 3.99 -0.14 28.39
CA LEU A 770 2.77 -0.12 29.21
C LEU A 770 2.94 -0.83 30.55
N ILE A 771 3.71 -1.92 30.57
CA ILE A 771 3.93 -2.72 31.77
C ILE A 771 5.06 -2.13 32.62
N MET A 772 6.18 -1.76 32.00
CA MET A 772 7.41 -1.43 32.70
C MET A 772 7.47 0.02 33.18
N LEU A 773 6.97 0.99 32.40
CA LEU A 773 7.13 2.42 32.73
C LEU A 773 6.43 2.84 34.04
N PRO A 774 5.18 2.42 34.34
CA PRO A 774 4.56 2.73 35.62
C PRO A 774 5.32 2.14 36.82
N LEU A 775 5.86 0.93 36.66
CA LEU A 775 6.67 0.25 37.68
C LEU A 775 7.97 1.00 37.94
N VAL A 776 8.70 1.33 36.87
CA VAL A 776 9.97 2.08 36.93
C VAL A 776 9.78 3.43 37.59
N ARG A 777 8.70 4.14 37.24
CA ARG A 777 8.34 5.43 37.85
C ARG A 777 8.14 5.30 39.36
N GLN A 778 7.35 4.33 39.81
CA GLN A 778 7.05 4.17 41.24
C GLN A 778 8.33 3.88 42.05
N ILE A 779 9.23 3.08 41.49
CA ILE A 779 10.54 2.81 42.09
C ILE A 779 11.38 4.08 42.12
N GLY A 780 11.38 4.84 41.01
CA GLY A 780 11.98 6.18 40.90
C GLY A 780 11.60 7.12 42.02
N VAL A 781 10.30 7.23 42.32
CA VAL A 781 9.77 8.08 43.39
C VAL A 781 10.14 7.56 44.79
N SER A 782 10.35 6.26 44.93
CA SER A 782 10.59 5.60 46.23
C SER A 782 12.08 5.51 46.61
N MET A 783 12.98 6.05 45.78
CA MET A 783 14.43 6.10 46.05
C MET A 783 14.81 7.29 46.93
N ALA A 784 15.98 7.21 47.58
CA ALA A 784 16.53 8.28 48.41
C ALA A 784 16.80 9.57 47.60
N ASP A 785 17.33 9.43 46.38
CA ASP A 785 17.48 10.50 45.38
C ASP A 785 16.44 10.29 44.26
N PRO A 786 15.27 10.94 44.33
CA PRO A 786 14.16 10.66 43.43
C PRO A 786 14.36 11.29 42.05
N HIS A 787 14.77 10.48 41.07
CA HIS A 787 14.84 10.84 39.65
C HIS A 787 13.92 9.94 38.79
N PRO A 788 12.59 9.99 38.97
CA PRO A 788 11.66 9.11 38.26
C PRO A 788 11.59 9.41 36.77
N ASN A 789 11.68 10.69 36.36
CA ASN A 789 11.57 11.09 34.96
C ASN A 789 12.77 10.59 34.15
N LEU A 790 13.98 10.66 34.72
CA LEU A 790 15.19 10.07 34.14
C LEU A 790 15.01 8.56 33.86
N LEU A 791 14.54 7.79 34.86
CA LEU A 791 14.38 6.35 34.69
C LEU A 791 13.29 6.00 33.67
N VAL A 792 12.17 6.72 33.66
CA VAL A 792 11.09 6.52 32.69
C VAL A 792 11.54 6.86 31.28
N MET A 793 12.28 7.96 31.11
CA MET A 793 12.80 8.39 29.80
C MET A 793 13.78 7.36 29.24
N ALA A 794 14.77 6.96 30.03
CA ALA A 794 15.72 5.93 29.62
C ALA A 794 15.02 4.62 29.27
N SER A 795 14.03 4.20 30.07
CA SER A 795 13.23 3.01 29.81
C SER A 795 12.45 3.09 28.49
N ALA A 796 11.92 4.26 28.13
CA ALA A 796 11.21 4.48 26.87
C ALA A 796 12.15 4.44 25.65
N LEU A 797 13.32 5.07 25.76
CA LEU A 797 14.38 4.96 24.75
C LEU A 797 14.82 3.50 24.60
N MET A 798 14.97 2.79 25.71
CA MET A 798 15.34 1.37 25.74
C MET A 798 14.32 0.46 25.07
N CYS A 799 13.02 0.71 25.30
CA CYS A 799 11.95 0.03 24.58
C CYS A 799 12.19 0.18 23.09
N SER A 800 12.35 1.40 22.56
CA SER A 800 12.52 1.66 21.12
C SER A 800 13.77 1.00 20.51
N VAL A 801 14.85 0.79 21.27
CA VAL A 801 16.11 0.22 20.77
C VAL A 801 16.21 -1.31 20.88
N ALA A 802 15.13 -2.00 21.24
CA ALA A 802 15.04 -3.46 21.24
C ALA A 802 14.81 -4.03 19.82
N MET A 803 15.88 -4.26 19.06
CA MET A 803 15.86 -4.53 17.62
C MET A 803 16.38 -5.92 17.24
N ALA A 804 16.53 -6.81 18.21
CA ALA A 804 17.19 -8.10 18.02
C ALA A 804 16.38 -9.13 17.21
N LEU A 805 15.04 -9.01 17.17
CA LEU A 805 14.16 -9.96 16.48
C LEU A 805 13.31 -9.28 15.40
N PRO A 806 12.92 -10.01 14.33
CA PRO A 806 11.97 -9.51 13.34
C PRO A 806 10.60 -9.18 13.93
N THR A 807 10.22 -9.86 15.00
CA THR A 807 8.94 -9.70 15.70
C THR A 807 8.95 -8.59 16.74
N SER A 808 10.12 -8.04 17.11
CA SER A 808 10.19 -7.05 18.18
C SER A 808 9.44 -5.76 17.81
N GLY A 809 9.57 -5.32 16.54
CA GLY A 809 8.96 -4.09 16.05
C GLY A 809 8.58 -4.10 14.57
N PHE A 810 7.69 -3.17 14.19
CA PHE A 810 7.19 -3.02 12.83
C PHE A 810 8.29 -2.73 11.78
N PRO A 811 9.30 -1.87 12.03
CA PRO A 811 10.43 -1.73 11.12
C PRO A 811 11.16 -3.05 10.81
N ASN A 812 11.31 -3.91 11.82
CA ASN A 812 12.00 -5.18 11.66
C ASN A 812 11.15 -6.16 10.86
N MET A 813 9.84 -6.19 11.13
CA MET A 813 8.87 -7.01 10.40
C MET A 813 8.78 -6.59 8.93
N THR A 814 8.72 -5.28 8.64
CA THR A 814 8.70 -4.78 7.26
C THR A 814 9.99 -5.11 6.52
N ALA A 815 11.16 -4.98 7.17
CA ALA A 815 12.44 -5.36 6.57
C ALA A 815 12.52 -6.84 6.15
N ILE A 816 12.05 -7.76 7.00
CA ILE A 816 12.11 -9.20 6.68
C ILE A 816 11.10 -9.60 5.60
N MET A 817 10.01 -8.85 5.46
CA MET A 817 8.99 -9.04 4.42
C MET A 817 9.38 -8.41 3.08
N THR A 818 10.41 -7.57 3.03
CA THR A 818 10.88 -6.99 1.77
C THR A 818 11.44 -8.08 0.86
N GLU A 819 10.79 -8.25 -0.29
CA GLU A 819 11.09 -9.27 -1.29
C GLU A 819 11.55 -8.62 -2.60
N VAL A 820 12.38 -9.36 -3.34
CA VAL A 820 12.82 -8.98 -4.68
C VAL A 820 11.63 -9.16 -5.64
N PRO A 821 11.17 -8.11 -6.34
CA PRO A 821 9.97 -8.19 -7.18
C PRO A 821 10.04 -9.22 -8.32
N GLN A 822 11.25 -9.61 -8.75
CA GLN A 822 11.50 -10.51 -9.88
C GLN A 822 11.55 -11.99 -9.48
N THR A 823 12.07 -12.29 -8.28
CA THR A 823 12.31 -13.68 -7.83
C THR A 823 11.42 -14.09 -6.67
N GLY A 824 10.74 -13.14 -6.01
CA GLY A 824 9.96 -13.40 -4.79
C GLY A 824 10.82 -13.82 -3.60
N GLN A 825 12.15 -13.72 -3.69
CA GLN A 825 13.04 -14.06 -2.59
C GLN A 825 13.20 -12.88 -1.62
N ARG A 826 13.26 -13.20 -0.33
CA ARG A 826 13.45 -12.21 0.75
C ARG A 826 14.89 -11.72 0.79
N TYR A 827 15.09 -10.42 0.96
CA TYR A 827 16.44 -9.84 1.13
C TYR A 827 17.08 -10.29 2.45
N LEU A 828 16.28 -10.42 3.51
CA LEU A 828 16.76 -10.72 4.86
C LEU A 828 16.21 -12.03 5.39
N GLN A 829 17.03 -12.69 6.20
CA GLN A 829 16.70 -13.88 6.98
C GLN A 829 16.72 -13.52 8.48
N VAL A 830 16.01 -14.29 9.29
CA VAL A 830 15.97 -14.13 10.76
C VAL A 830 17.39 -14.14 11.36
N ARG A 831 18.30 -14.95 10.81
CA ARG A 831 19.71 -15.01 11.24
C ARG A 831 20.42 -13.65 11.16
N HIS A 832 20.06 -12.78 10.20
CA HIS A 832 20.66 -11.45 10.09
C HIS A 832 20.23 -10.52 11.24
N PHE A 833 18.99 -10.66 11.73
CA PHE A 833 18.52 -9.93 12.92
C PHE A 833 19.21 -10.39 14.19
N PHE A 834 19.38 -11.70 14.41
CA PHE A 834 20.15 -12.17 15.56
C PHE A 834 21.60 -11.68 15.55
N THR A 835 22.26 -11.81 14.40
CA THR A 835 23.70 -11.52 14.29
C THR A 835 24.05 -10.03 14.26
N ARG A 836 23.16 -9.15 13.79
CA ARG A 836 23.40 -7.69 13.71
C ARG A 836 22.48 -6.87 14.61
N GLY A 837 21.24 -7.30 14.81
CA GLY A 837 20.25 -6.64 15.67
C GLY A 837 20.61 -6.72 17.15
N ILE A 838 21.10 -7.86 17.65
CA ILE A 838 21.56 -7.97 19.06
C ILE A 838 22.73 -6.99 19.31
N PRO A 839 23.83 -7.01 18.52
CA PRO A 839 24.89 -6.02 18.68
C PRO A 839 24.41 -4.57 18.56
N ALA A 840 23.53 -4.26 17.59
CA ALA A 840 22.98 -2.91 17.43
C ALA A 840 22.21 -2.45 18.69
N SER A 841 21.39 -3.33 19.26
CA SER A 841 20.67 -3.08 20.51
C SER A 841 21.60 -2.88 21.71
N LEU A 842 22.68 -3.66 21.81
CA LEU A 842 23.69 -3.50 22.87
C LEU A 842 24.47 -2.19 22.72
N MET A 843 24.83 -1.80 21.49
CA MET A 843 25.48 -0.50 21.24
C MET A 843 24.55 0.66 21.63
N ALA A 844 23.28 0.60 21.22
CA ALA A 844 22.29 1.61 21.60
C ALA A 844 22.05 1.64 23.12
N PHE A 845 22.01 0.48 23.78
CA PHE A 845 21.95 0.38 25.24
C PHE A 845 23.10 1.14 25.92
N VAL A 846 24.34 0.93 25.47
CA VAL A 846 25.50 1.63 26.00
C VAL A 846 25.35 3.14 25.81
N VAL A 847 24.89 3.61 24.65
CA VAL A 847 24.68 5.05 24.40
C VAL A 847 23.60 5.64 25.30
N VAL A 848 22.47 4.95 25.48
CA VAL A 848 21.38 5.41 26.36
C VAL A 848 21.84 5.50 27.81
N VAL A 849 22.53 4.48 28.31
CA VAL A 849 22.99 4.43 29.70
C VAL A 849 24.17 5.39 29.97
N THR A 850 24.95 5.76 28.96
CA THR A 850 26.09 6.69 29.12
C THR A 850 25.73 8.13 28.76
N VAL A 851 25.63 8.41 27.46
CA VAL A 851 25.33 9.74 26.92
C VAL A 851 23.91 10.15 27.31
N GLY A 852 22.94 9.24 27.20
CA GLY A 852 21.56 9.51 27.58
C GLY A 852 21.45 9.87 29.06
N TYR A 853 22.05 9.09 29.96
CA TYR A 853 22.11 9.39 31.39
C TYR A 853 22.73 10.76 31.68
N GLY A 854 23.89 11.06 31.08
CA GLY A 854 24.56 12.35 31.26
C GLY A 854 23.69 13.53 30.82
N LEU A 855 23.05 13.43 29.65
CA LEU A 855 22.16 14.47 29.14
C LEU A 855 20.88 14.61 29.97
N MET A 856 20.31 13.51 30.47
CA MET A 856 19.14 13.54 31.36
C MET A 856 19.48 14.23 32.68
N TYR A 857 20.65 13.92 33.25
CA TYR A 857 21.13 14.55 34.48
C TYR A 857 21.38 16.07 34.30
N ILE A 858 22.00 16.47 33.18
CA ILE A 858 22.20 17.89 32.83
C ILE A 858 20.87 18.62 32.63
N ALA A 859 19.87 17.94 32.06
CA ALA A 859 18.53 18.48 31.86
C ALA A 859 17.70 18.57 33.16
N GLY A 860 18.22 18.07 34.29
CA GLY A 860 17.54 18.10 35.59
C GLY A 860 16.38 17.11 35.73
N LEU A 861 16.42 15.98 35.01
CA LEU A 861 15.40 14.93 35.05
C LEU A 861 15.53 13.93 36.20
#